data_AF-A0A0R2VA07-F1
#
_entry.id   AF-A0A0R2VA07-F1
#
_cell.length_a   1.000
_cell.length_b   1.000
_cell.length_c   1.000
_cell.angle_alpha   90.00
_cell.angle_beta   90.00
_cell.angle_gamma   90.00
#
_symmetry.space_group_name_H-M   'P 1'
#
loop_
_entity.id
_entity.type
_entity.pdbx_description
1 polymer ?
#
loop_
_entity_poly.entity_id
_entity_poly.type
_entity_poly.pdbx_seq_one_letter_code
_entity_poly.pdbx_strand_id
1 'polypeptide(L)'
;FLSFFILGFAFGAFLMVWNVTSYILHAHHFPFLATLHRPFGVYSLNNSLIPIAFLIVYIIQLLVFQRDEGLLRFPVAALRLGGLFSGAIVFIALSMAYFFSTNKNIFQLLGLKGKEEPTAFDDSGPTWGSTTGHMEIRVATYLNHELRLKAARPVGHYPAALIFRVYRQHHMNALFIELTALLLIVVLGHLIDYPVFRIPAASSILLLFAIVIMVVGAVSYWLKGWKILVSIIGILLIDLIIGQNLLQYKNRAYGIGYAPTEQPYTLDRLQTLNGPAYTDKDKTNMLTILQNWRNKFPADTPPKMVFINCSGGGLRASMFVMDALQQADSITGGNLMEHTILMSGASGGMIAAAYYRELYYQSISDEAIRPYDAAYLNKISSDMLNALAYTSVVNDLFFPWKNYTYNDLNYRKDRGYIFEKALNENTDSVLHRPISYYAAAEQQATIPLLLFAPTIINDERRLFIGAQSYSFLGYPVNRRNDYSPPEVDGVDIHYLLEDMDVSNLLLTSAIRMSCTFPYILPNVHLPTTPEVELMDAGIRDNYGVDAAVRFADTFKEWIDRETSGVIMLNLRGLEQDVPIRTKISQGVLEKIFSPIGNLYLNWVEVQDYQNDFLLHHLHTRLDVPLEVISIAYQPSAGARRASLSFHLTNREKRDIMESASSTESREAYAHLAELLRTP
;
A
#
# COMPACT_ATOMS: atom_id res chain seq x y z
N PHE A 1 -18.58 -13.16 8.87
CA PHE A 1 -19.73 -12.34 9.28
C PHE A 1 -19.26 -10.97 9.78
N LEU A 2 -18.46 -10.91 10.86
CA LEU A 2 -18.06 -9.65 11.51
C LEU A 2 -17.43 -8.60 10.56
N SER A 3 -16.48 -8.98 9.71
CA SER A 3 -15.88 -8.04 8.74
C SER A 3 -16.93 -7.40 7.81
N PHE A 4 -17.89 -8.19 7.35
CA PHE A 4 -19.00 -7.69 6.53
C PHE A 4 -20.04 -6.91 7.33
N PHE A 5 -20.21 -7.21 8.62
CA PHE A 5 -21.01 -6.39 9.52
C PHE A 5 -20.42 -4.98 9.66
N ILE A 6 -19.10 -4.86 9.87
CA ILE A 6 -18.41 -3.57 9.92
C ILE A 6 -18.53 -2.82 8.59
N LEU A 7 -18.33 -3.53 7.47
CA LEU A 7 -18.55 -2.97 6.14
C LEU A 7 -19.98 -2.48 5.95
N GLY A 8 -20.97 -3.25 6.41
CA GLY A 8 -22.38 -2.87 6.40
C GLY A 8 -22.63 -1.62 7.22
N PHE A 9 -22.04 -1.54 8.41
CA PHE A 9 -22.12 -0.37 9.29
C PHE A 9 -21.55 0.88 8.61
N ALA A 10 -20.37 0.78 7.98
CA ALA A 10 -19.76 1.85 7.20
C ALA A 10 -20.60 2.23 5.97
N PHE A 11 -21.20 1.26 5.29
CA PHE A 11 -22.12 1.49 4.18
C PHE A 11 -23.38 2.23 4.64
N GLY A 12 -23.96 1.83 5.77
CA GLY A 12 -25.06 2.54 6.41
C GLY A 12 -24.69 3.97 6.77
N ALA A 13 -23.49 4.19 7.31
CA ALA A 13 -22.96 5.53 7.58
C ALA A 13 -22.83 6.38 6.33
N PHE A 14 -22.24 5.84 5.27
CA PHE A 14 -22.14 6.51 3.97
C PHE A 14 -23.51 6.90 3.41
N LEU A 15 -24.50 6.00 3.45
CA LEU A 15 -25.87 6.29 3.03
C LEU A 15 -26.54 7.38 3.87
N MET A 16 -26.34 7.35 5.18
CA MET A 16 -26.90 8.35 6.08
C MET A 16 -26.27 9.71 5.84
N VAL A 17 -24.95 9.79 5.67
CA VAL A 17 -24.23 11.03 5.31
C VAL A 17 -24.74 11.60 3.98
N TRP A 18 -24.95 10.76 2.96
CA TRP A 18 -25.56 11.18 1.70
C TRP A 18 -26.95 11.81 1.90
N ASN A 19 -27.82 11.15 2.66
CA ASN A 19 -29.18 11.63 2.90
C ASN A 19 -29.21 12.90 3.76
N VAL A 20 -28.37 12.97 4.80
CA VAL A 20 -28.24 14.13 5.67
C VAL A 20 -27.72 15.33 4.88
N THR A 21 -26.64 15.17 4.14
CA THR A 21 -26.04 16.25 3.33
C THR A 21 -27.01 16.75 2.27
N SER A 22 -27.63 15.83 1.53
CA SER A 22 -28.65 16.18 0.52
C SER A 22 -29.85 16.89 1.14
N TYR A 23 -30.31 16.44 2.32
CA TYR A 23 -31.40 17.10 3.04
C TYR A 23 -31.03 18.54 3.44
N ILE A 24 -29.85 18.77 3.99
CA ILE A 24 -29.38 20.12 4.36
C ILE A 24 -29.38 21.04 3.15
N LEU A 25 -28.86 20.56 2.02
CA LEU A 25 -28.69 21.39 0.82
C LEU A 25 -30.02 21.64 0.09
N HIS A 26 -30.94 20.67 0.07
CA HIS A 26 -32.08 20.70 -0.84
C HIS A 26 -33.45 20.70 -0.17
N ALA A 27 -33.57 20.44 1.14
CA ALA A 27 -34.89 20.33 1.78
C ALA A 27 -35.71 21.62 1.72
N HIS A 28 -35.06 22.79 1.61
CA HIS A 28 -35.73 24.09 1.47
C HIS A 28 -36.52 24.24 0.15
N HIS A 29 -36.19 23.46 -0.89
CA HIS A 29 -36.98 23.39 -2.13
C HIS A 29 -38.28 22.58 -1.96
N PHE A 30 -38.42 21.87 -0.84
CA PHE A 30 -39.54 20.98 -0.54
C PHE A 30 -40.21 21.38 0.80
N PRO A 31 -40.83 22.58 0.88
CA PRO A 31 -41.38 23.13 2.12
C PRO A 31 -42.45 22.25 2.77
N PHE A 32 -43.14 21.40 2.00
CA PHE A 32 -44.19 20.54 2.52
C PHE A 32 -43.65 19.52 3.52
N LEU A 33 -42.36 19.18 3.43
CA LEU A 33 -41.70 18.28 4.37
C LEU A 33 -41.80 18.81 5.80
N ALA A 34 -41.66 20.13 6.01
CA ALA A 34 -41.71 20.74 7.34
C ALA A 34 -43.07 20.56 8.06
N THR A 35 -44.14 20.25 7.31
CA THR A 35 -45.48 19.98 7.87
C THR A 35 -45.68 18.53 8.32
N LEU A 36 -44.74 17.64 8.00
CA LEU A 36 -44.83 16.21 8.29
C LEU A 36 -44.30 15.87 9.69
N HIS A 37 -44.78 14.77 10.27
CA HIS A 37 -44.28 14.26 11.56
C HIS A 37 -42.86 13.66 11.47
N ARG A 38 -42.39 13.29 10.29
CA ARG A 38 -41.04 12.69 10.09
C ARG A 38 -40.41 13.22 8.80
N PRO A 39 -40.10 14.53 8.73
CA PRO A 39 -39.62 15.19 7.51
C PRO A 39 -38.39 14.50 6.91
N PHE A 40 -37.38 14.27 7.73
CA PHE A 40 -36.12 13.66 7.31
C PHE A 40 -36.29 12.20 6.85
N GLY A 41 -37.11 11.40 7.55
CA GLY A 41 -37.39 10.01 7.17
C GLY A 41 -38.16 9.92 5.84
N VAL A 42 -39.14 10.79 5.64
CA VAL A 42 -39.88 10.89 4.37
C VAL A 42 -38.96 11.35 3.25
N TYR A 43 -38.11 12.35 3.48
CA TYR A 43 -37.12 12.79 2.49
C TYR A 43 -36.17 11.65 2.12
N SER A 44 -35.56 10.99 3.10
CA SER A 44 -34.61 9.90 2.87
C SER A 44 -35.22 8.74 2.09
N LEU A 45 -36.48 8.41 2.36
CA LEU A 45 -37.23 7.40 1.62
C LEU A 45 -37.49 7.80 0.16
N ASN A 46 -37.84 9.06 -0.10
CA ASN A 46 -38.07 9.53 -1.47
C ASN A 46 -36.75 9.83 -2.22
N ASN A 47 -35.64 10.00 -1.51
CA ASN A 47 -34.29 10.18 -2.03
C ASN A 47 -33.47 8.87 -2.08
N SER A 48 -34.11 7.71 -1.90
CA SER A 48 -33.41 6.43 -1.79
C SER A 48 -33.09 5.78 -3.14
N LEU A 49 -33.57 6.30 -4.27
CA LEU A 49 -33.42 5.65 -5.57
C LEU A 49 -31.94 5.42 -5.94
N ILE A 50 -31.11 6.46 -5.86
CA ILE A 50 -29.67 6.37 -6.15
C ILE A 50 -28.96 5.46 -5.13
N PRO A 51 -29.11 5.65 -3.81
CA PRO A 51 -28.61 4.72 -2.79
C PRO A 51 -28.96 3.25 -3.01
N ILE A 52 -30.22 2.96 -3.33
CA ILE A 52 -30.71 1.59 -3.54
C ILE A 52 -30.11 1.02 -4.83
N ALA A 53 -30.10 1.80 -5.92
CA ALA A 53 -29.47 1.36 -7.17
C ALA A 53 -27.99 1.04 -6.96
N PHE A 54 -27.26 1.90 -6.24
CA PHE A 54 -25.87 1.65 -5.86
C PHE A 54 -25.72 0.39 -5.00
N LEU A 55 -26.57 0.19 -3.98
CA LEU A 55 -26.54 -0.99 -3.13
C LEU A 55 -26.80 -2.28 -3.93
N ILE A 56 -27.75 -2.26 -4.87
CA ILE A 56 -28.04 -3.41 -5.75
C ILE A 56 -26.82 -3.74 -6.60
N VAL A 57 -26.25 -2.74 -7.28
CA VAL A 57 -25.03 -2.94 -8.09
C VAL A 57 -23.88 -3.45 -7.23
N TYR A 58 -23.68 -2.87 -6.05
CA TYR A 58 -22.65 -3.27 -5.10
C TYR A 58 -22.80 -4.73 -4.66
N ILE A 59 -24.01 -5.17 -4.32
CA ILE A 59 -24.29 -6.56 -3.94
C ILE A 59 -24.05 -7.51 -5.10
N ILE A 60 -24.49 -7.16 -6.32
CA ILE A 60 -24.27 -7.98 -7.51
C ILE A 60 -22.76 -8.16 -7.73
N GLN A 61 -22.01 -7.06 -7.75
CA GLN A 61 -20.55 -7.12 -7.93
C GLN A 61 -19.87 -7.88 -6.80
N LEU A 62 -20.32 -7.71 -5.55
CA LEU A 62 -19.78 -8.43 -4.40
C LEU A 62 -20.03 -9.95 -4.50
N LEU A 63 -21.21 -10.37 -4.95
CA LEU A 63 -21.54 -11.78 -5.14
C LEU A 63 -20.71 -12.41 -6.26
N VAL A 64 -20.59 -11.71 -7.39
CA VAL A 64 -19.74 -12.12 -8.52
C VAL A 64 -18.30 -12.26 -8.04
N PHE A 65 -17.77 -11.24 -7.34
CA PHE A 65 -16.41 -11.26 -6.80
C PHE A 65 -16.18 -12.39 -5.79
N GLN A 66 -17.10 -12.62 -4.85
CA GLN A 66 -16.94 -13.69 -3.85
C GLN A 66 -16.95 -15.09 -4.47
N ARG A 67 -17.71 -15.29 -5.55
CA ARG A 67 -17.74 -16.55 -6.29
C ARG A 67 -16.48 -16.72 -7.13
N ASP A 68 -16.17 -15.74 -7.95
CA ASP A 68 -15.17 -15.86 -9.02
C ASP A 68 -13.75 -15.65 -8.47
N GLU A 69 -13.53 -14.65 -7.62
CA GLU A 69 -12.22 -14.32 -7.05
C GLU A 69 -12.01 -14.89 -5.64
N GLY A 70 -13.07 -14.89 -4.83
CA GLY A 70 -13.03 -15.44 -3.47
C GLY A 70 -13.06 -16.97 -3.41
N LEU A 71 -13.49 -17.63 -4.48
CA LEU A 71 -13.71 -19.09 -4.55
C LEU A 71 -14.60 -19.62 -3.40
N LEU A 72 -15.56 -18.82 -2.96
CA LEU A 72 -16.38 -19.13 -1.79
C LEU A 72 -17.65 -19.89 -2.17
N ARG A 73 -18.05 -20.81 -1.30
CA ARG A 73 -19.34 -21.49 -1.39
C ARG A 73 -20.48 -20.52 -1.07
N PHE A 74 -21.63 -20.70 -1.74
CA PHE A 74 -22.80 -19.85 -1.58
C PHE A 74 -23.23 -19.61 -0.11
N PRO A 75 -23.24 -20.61 0.81
CA PRO A 75 -23.60 -20.36 2.21
C PRO A 75 -22.69 -19.34 2.92
N VAL A 76 -21.39 -19.34 2.60
CA VAL A 76 -20.42 -18.39 3.16
C VAL A 76 -20.68 -16.99 2.61
N ALA A 77 -20.98 -16.89 1.31
CA ALA A 77 -21.36 -15.63 0.68
C ALA A 77 -22.67 -15.07 1.25
N ALA A 78 -23.68 -15.91 1.44
CA ALA A 78 -24.94 -15.55 2.07
C ALA A 78 -24.75 -15.07 3.51
N LEU A 79 -23.89 -15.72 4.30
CA LEU A 79 -23.54 -15.28 5.65
C LEU A 79 -22.83 -13.91 5.64
N ARG A 80 -21.95 -13.66 4.68
CA ARG A 80 -21.28 -12.36 4.51
C ARG A 80 -22.27 -11.26 4.11
N LEU A 81 -23.22 -11.55 3.21
CA LEU A 81 -24.32 -10.64 2.90
C LEU A 81 -25.21 -10.37 4.11
N GLY A 82 -25.53 -11.40 4.91
CA GLY A 82 -26.26 -11.22 6.17
C GLY A 82 -25.53 -10.28 7.13
N GLY A 83 -24.20 -10.37 7.20
CA GLY A 83 -23.35 -9.40 7.90
C GLY A 83 -23.52 -7.98 7.35
N LEU A 84 -23.36 -7.80 6.04
CA LEU A 84 -23.51 -6.50 5.38
C LEU A 84 -24.87 -5.85 5.68
N PHE A 85 -25.97 -6.59 5.48
CA PHE A 85 -27.31 -6.07 5.72
C PHE A 85 -27.56 -5.76 7.19
N SER A 86 -27.17 -6.66 8.10
CA SER A 86 -27.36 -6.42 9.54
C SER A 86 -26.57 -5.19 10.02
N GLY A 87 -25.32 -5.03 9.58
CA GLY A 87 -24.52 -3.84 9.89
C GLY A 87 -25.17 -2.55 9.38
N ALA A 88 -25.62 -2.54 8.12
CA ALA A 88 -26.28 -1.38 7.52
C ALA A 88 -27.60 -1.03 8.22
N ILE A 89 -28.44 -2.03 8.49
CA ILE A 89 -29.72 -1.86 9.20
C ILE A 89 -29.48 -1.30 10.60
N VAL A 90 -28.50 -1.85 11.35
CA VAL A 90 -28.17 -1.37 12.70
C VAL A 90 -27.76 0.10 12.66
N PHE A 91 -26.86 0.49 11.75
CA PHE A 91 -26.43 1.89 11.65
C PHE A 91 -27.59 2.83 11.32
N ILE A 92 -28.39 2.48 10.31
CA ILE A 92 -29.54 3.29 9.88
C ILE A 92 -30.57 3.38 10.99
N ALA A 93 -30.85 2.28 11.71
CA ALA A 93 -31.79 2.26 12.83
C ALA A 93 -31.32 3.17 13.97
N LEU A 94 -30.03 3.10 14.35
CA LEU A 94 -29.44 3.98 15.35
C LEU A 94 -29.53 5.46 14.93
N SER A 95 -29.20 5.75 13.67
CA SER A 95 -29.26 7.12 13.13
C SER A 95 -30.69 7.66 13.11
N MET A 96 -31.65 6.85 12.67
CA MET A 96 -33.07 7.23 12.64
C MET A 96 -33.63 7.39 14.06
N ALA A 97 -33.26 6.53 15.01
CA ALA A 97 -33.64 6.67 16.41
C ALA A 97 -33.13 7.98 17.02
N TYR A 98 -31.89 8.37 16.71
CA TYR A 98 -31.34 9.66 17.10
C TYR A 98 -32.12 10.83 16.47
N PHE A 99 -32.36 10.80 15.16
CA PHE A 99 -33.12 11.88 14.51
C PHE A 99 -34.57 11.97 15.00
N PHE A 100 -35.23 10.86 15.31
CA PHE A 100 -36.61 10.87 15.80
C PHE A 100 -36.73 11.31 17.26
N SER A 101 -35.70 11.09 18.08
CA SER A 101 -35.68 11.55 19.47
C SER A 101 -35.29 13.03 19.59
N THR A 102 -34.43 13.53 18.70
CA THR A 102 -33.84 14.88 18.83
C THR A 102 -34.55 15.95 17.99
N ASN A 103 -35.30 15.56 16.95
CA ASN A 103 -36.07 16.49 16.13
C ASN A 103 -37.48 16.68 16.69
N LYS A 104 -37.86 17.95 16.93
CA LYS A 104 -39.23 18.32 17.30
C LYS A 104 -40.01 18.65 16.03
N ASN A 105 -41.22 18.10 15.93
CA ASN A 105 -42.12 18.43 14.82
C ASN A 105 -42.77 19.79 15.01
N ILE A 106 -43.35 20.33 13.93
CA ILE A 106 -44.05 21.62 13.94
C ILE A 106 -45.12 21.69 15.06
N PHE A 107 -45.85 20.59 15.28
CA PHE A 107 -46.85 20.47 16.35
C PHE A 107 -46.24 20.54 17.75
N GLN A 108 -45.06 19.93 17.94
CA GLN A 108 -44.34 19.96 19.22
C GLN A 108 -43.66 21.32 19.47
N LEU A 109 -43.21 22.00 18.43
CA LEU A 109 -42.65 23.37 18.49
C LEU A 109 -43.72 24.42 18.82
N LEU A 110 -44.99 24.13 18.47
CA LEU A 110 -46.16 24.93 18.80
C LEU A 110 -46.82 24.53 20.14
N GLY A 111 -46.28 23.54 20.86
CA GLY A 111 -46.82 23.07 22.14
C GLY A 111 -48.11 22.22 22.04
N LEU A 112 -48.49 21.79 20.84
CA LEU A 112 -49.69 20.98 20.58
C LEU A 112 -49.42 19.49 20.86
N LYS A 113 -50.29 18.85 21.65
CA LYS A 113 -50.25 17.41 21.91
C LYS A 113 -51.16 16.67 20.92
N GLY A 114 -50.59 16.05 19.88
CA GLY A 114 -51.32 15.13 18.99
C GLY A 114 -51.39 15.56 17.51
N LYS A 115 -52.37 15.00 16.77
CA LYS A 115 -52.66 15.27 15.34
C LYS A 115 -53.63 16.46 15.15
N GLU A 116 -53.74 17.36 16.12
CA GLU A 116 -54.63 18.52 16.00
C GLU A 116 -53.98 19.60 15.13
N GLU A 117 -54.66 19.99 14.05
CA GLU A 117 -54.25 21.12 13.21
C GLU A 117 -54.45 22.43 14.00
N PRO A 118 -53.43 23.32 14.06
CA PRO A 118 -53.60 24.62 14.69
C PRO A 118 -54.69 25.41 13.97
N THR A 119 -55.75 25.80 14.68
CA THR A 119 -56.88 26.53 14.12
C THR A 119 -56.62 28.03 13.97
N ALA A 120 -55.56 28.57 14.59
CA ALA A 120 -55.11 29.95 14.42
C ALA A 120 -53.62 30.08 14.75
N PHE A 121 -52.87 30.76 13.88
CA PHE A 121 -51.51 31.24 14.17
C PHE A 121 -51.60 32.71 14.58
N ASP A 122 -50.82 33.12 15.59
CA ASP A 122 -50.72 34.53 15.97
C ASP A 122 -49.92 35.28 14.88
N ASP A 123 -50.62 36.11 14.12
CA ASP A 123 -50.34 36.42 12.70
C ASP A 123 -49.77 37.83 12.52
N SER A 124 -48.45 37.99 12.68
CA SER A 124 -47.77 39.29 12.44
C SER A 124 -46.51 39.21 11.57
N GLY A 125 -46.22 38.04 10.97
CA GLY A 125 -45.03 37.81 10.15
C GLY A 125 -45.35 37.39 8.70
N PRO A 126 -44.40 37.54 7.75
CA PRO A 126 -44.61 37.12 6.38
C PRO A 126 -44.82 35.61 6.27
N THR A 127 -45.79 35.20 5.46
CA THR A 127 -46.05 33.80 5.13
C THR A 127 -44.99 33.26 4.18
N TRP A 128 -44.79 31.95 4.18
CA TRP A 128 -43.79 31.31 3.32
C TRP A 128 -43.99 31.66 1.84
N GLY A 129 -45.24 31.63 1.35
CA GLY A 129 -45.55 31.96 -0.04
C GLY A 129 -45.25 33.41 -0.44
N SER A 130 -45.33 34.35 0.51
CA SER A 130 -44.96 35.76 0.28
C SER A 130 -43.44 36.00 0.31
N THR A 131 -42.68 35.11 0.96
CA THR A 131 -41.24 35.28 1.21
C THR A 131 -40.37 34.66 0.12
N THR A 132 -40.81 33.56 -0.51
CA THR A 132 -39.96 32.72 -1.38
C THR A 132 -40.27 32.82 -2.87
N GLY A 133 -41.13 33.77 -3.27
CA GLY A 133 -41.52 34.12 -4.65
C GLY A 133 -40.87 33.26 -5.75
N HIS A 134 -41.56 32.20 -6.16
CA HIS A 134 -41.27 31.33 -7.32
C HIS A 134 -40.08 30.35 -7.26
N MET A 135 -39.45 30.07 -6.11
CA MET A 135 -38.39 29.03 -6.00
C MET A 135 -38.84 27.63 -5.56
N GLU A 136 -40.13 27.29 -5.68
CA GLU A 136 -40.65 25.98 -5.26
C GLU A 136 -40.68 24.96 -6.39
N ILE A 137 -39.97 23.84 -6.21
CA ILE A 137 -40.14 22.66 -7.07
C ILE A 137 -41.52 22.09 -6.74
N ARG A 138 -42.44 22.11 -7.71
CA ARG A 138 -43.80 21.58 -7.51
C ARG A 138 -43.76 20.05 -7.39
N VAL A 139 -43.91 19.55 -6.17
CA VAL A 139 -44.06 18.13 -5.88
C VAL A 139 -45.56 17.80 -5.81
N ALA A 140 -46.04 16.90 -6.67
CA ALA A 140 -47.45 16.49 -6.66
C ALA A 140 -47.73 15.40 -5.61
N THR A 141 -46.84 14.42 -5.52
CA THR A 141 -47.00 13.23 -4.66
C THR A 141 -45.68 12.86 -3.99
N TYR A 142 -45.77 12.19 -2.85
CA TYR A 142 -44.63 11.63 -2.12
C TYR A 142 -45.02 10.30 -1.45
N LEU A 143 -44.02 9.49 -1.13
CA LEU A 143 -44.19 8.24 -0.37
C LEU A 143 -44.09 8.53 1.13
N ASN A 144 -45.11 8.16 1.92
CA ASN A 144 -45.08 8.32 3.37
C ASN A 144 -44.32 7.17 4.08
N HIS A 145 -44.18 7.25 5.40
CA HIS A 145 -43.51 6.22 6.22
C HIS A 145 -44.20 4.84 6.23
N GLU A 146 -45.43 4.73 5.72
CA GLU A 146 -46.18 3.48 5.54
C GLU A 146 -46.06 2.93 4.11
N LEU A 147 -45.16 3.51 3.29
CA LEU A 147 -44.99 3.19 1.87
C LEU A 147 -46.26 3.43 1.03
N ARG A 148 -47.09 4.40 1.42
CA ARG A 148 -48.29 4.84 0.68
C ARG A 148 -48.04 6.16 -0.03
N LEU A 149 -48.50 6.25 -1.28
CA LEU A 149 -48.49 7.51 -2.04
C LEU A 149 -49.50 8.48 -1.43
N LYS A 150 -49.03 9.71 -1.13
CA LYS A 150 -49.85 10.81 -0.63
C LYS A 150 -49.63 12.06 -1.47
N ALA A 151 -50.66 12.89 -1.59
CA ALA A 151 -50.56 14.21 -2.20
C ALA A 151 -49.78 15.16 -1.29
N ALA A 152 -48.87 15.95 -1.87
CA ALA A 152 -48.22 17.04 -1.14
C ALA A 152 -49.21 18.19 -0.93
N ARG A 153 -49.26 18.73 0.30
CA ARG A 153 -50.17 19.84 0.64
C ARG A 153 -49.49 21.19 0.37
N PRO A 154 -50.23 22.22 -0.09
CA PRO A 154 -49.70 23.58 -0.24
C PRO A 154 -49.27 24.14 1.12
N VAL A 155 -48.13 24.83 1.17
CA VAL A 155 -47.50 25.29 2.42
C VAL A 155 -47.43 26.80 2.53
N GLY A 156 -47.84 27.51 1.48
CA GLY A 156 -47.70 28.97 1.39
C GLY A 156 -48.40 29.75 2.51
N HIS A 157 -49.33 29.12 3.25
CA HIS A 157 -50.10 29.71 4.36
C HIS A 157 -49.40 29.62 5.72
N TYR A 158 -48.31 28.84 5.86
CA TYR A 158 -47.59 28.75 7.13
C TYR A 158 -46.67 29.96 7.34
N PRO A 159 -46.47 30.42 8.59
CA PRO A 159 -45.49 31.46 8.90
C PRO A 159 -44.08 31.04 8.49
N ALA A 160 -43.37 31.87 7.72
CA ALA A 160 -42.04 31.53 7.21
C ALA A 160 -41.05 31.24 8.36
N ALA A 161 -41.15 31.98 9.46
CA ALA A 161 -40.32 31.79 10.65
C ALA A 161 -40.43 30.39 11.27
N LEU A 162 -41.61 29.76 11.19
CA LEU A 162 -41.86 28.42 11.72
C LEU A 162 -41.16 27.35 10.87
N ILE A 163 -41.26 27.48 9.54
CA ILE A 163 -40.57 26.60 8.58
C ILE A 163 -39.05 26.72 8.73
N PHE A 164 -38.52 27.94 8.82
CA PHE A 164 -37.09 28.16 9.05
C PHE A 164 -36.58 27.57 10.37
N ARG A 165 -37.39 27.62 11.46
CA ARG A 165 -37.02 27.00 12.74
C ARG A 165 -36.90 25.48 12.64
N VAL A 166 -37.83 24.82 11.94
CA VAL A 166 -37.77 23.37 11.70
C VAL A 166 -36.49 23.02 10.93
N TYR A 167 -36.20 23.72 9.82
CA TYR A 167 -34.97 23.47 9.06
C TYR A 167 -33.70 23.71 9.86
N ARG A 168 -33.65 24.77 10.67
CA ARG A 168 -32.48 25.08 11.51
C ARG A 168 -32.24 23.99 12.57
N GLN A 169 -33.29 23.45 13.19
CA GLN A 169 -33.15 22.35 14.15
C GLN A 169 -32.61 21.08 13.49
N HIS A 170 -33.17 20.69 12.35
CA HIS A 170 -32.69 19.52 11.61
C HIS A 170 -31.24 19.69 11.17
N HIS A 171 -30.86 20.91 10.76
CA HIS A 171 -29.48 21.21 10.39
C HIS A 171 -28.50 21.11 11.57
N MET A 172 -28.85 21.61 12.75
CA MET A 172 -28.00 21.48 13.95
C MET A 172 -27.84 20.02 14.39
N ASN A 173 -28.91 19.23 14.34
CA ASN A 173 -28.83 17.82 14.69
C ASN A 173 -27.98 17.02 13.70
N ALA A 174 -28.03 17.38 12.41
CA ALA A 174 -27.17 16.81 11.40
C ALA A 174 -25.69 17.16 11.62
N LEU A 175 -25.38 18.43 11.86
CA LEU A 175 -24.03 18.89 12.17
C LEU A 175 -23.44 18.16 13.39
N PHE A 176 -24.25 17.89 14.42
CA PHE A 176 -23.81 17.12 15.59
C PHE A 176 -23.37 15.69 15.22
N ILE A 177 -24.10 15.01 14.33
CA ILE A 177 -23.72 13.66 13.87
C ILE A 177 -22.42 13.72 13.08
N GLU A 178 -22.27 14.69 12.19
CA GLU A 178 -21.05 14.88 11.39
C GLU A 178 -19.83 15.12 12.29
N LEU A 179 -19.95 15.99 13.30
CA LEU A 179 -18.89 16.24 14.29
C LEU A 179 -18.58 15.00 15.15
N THR A 180 -19.61 14.25 15.56
CA THR A 180 -19.43 13.01 16.33
C THR A 180 -18.72 11.94 15.49
N ALA A 181 -19.06 11.83 14.21
CA ALA A 181 -18.39 10.91 13.28
C ALA A 181 -16.92 11.30 13.09
N LEU A 182 -16.63 12.59 12.93
CA LEU A 182 -15.24 13.08 12.82
C LEU A 182 -14.44 12.79 14.10
N LEU A 183 -15.04 13.01 15.28
CA LEU A 183 -14.42 12.64 16.56
C LEU A 183 -14.15 11.12 16.67
N LEU A 184 -15.09 10.28 16.21
CA LEU A 184 -14.91 8.84 16.21
C LEU A 184 -13.72 8.41 15.33
N ILE A 185 -13.54 9.06 14.17
CA ILE A 185 -12.39 8.80 13.30
C ILE A 185 -11.08 9.15 14.02
N VAL A 186 -11.03 10.30 14.70
CA VAL A 186 -9.88 10.71 15.50
C VAL A 186 -9.56 9.69 16.60
N VAL A 187 -10.59 9.18 17.28
CA VAL A 187 -10.43 8.11 18.31
C VAL A 187 -9.93 6.81 17.68
N LEU A 188 -10.44 6.42 16.51
CA LEU A 188 -9.95 5.26 15.76
C LEU A 188 -8.47 5.45 15.38
N GLY A 189 -8.06 6.66 15.00
CA GLY A 189 -6.65 7.01 14.74
C GLY A 189 -5.75 6.81 15.96
N HIS A 190 -6.31 6.97 17.16
CA HIS A 190 -5.60 6.66 18.40
C HIS A 190 -5.38 5.15 18.60
N LEU A 191 -6.22 4.30 18.00
CA LEU A 191 -6.26 2.86 18.22
C LEU A 191 -5.61 2.04 17.09
N ILE A 192 -4.89 2.69 16.16
CA ILE A 192 -4.24 2.07 14.98
C ILE A 192 -3.33 0.87 15.30
N ASP A 193 -2.80 0.84 16.52
CA ASP A 193 -1.93 -0.24 16.97
C ASP A 193 -2.66 -1.57 17.13
N TYR A 194 -3.93 -1.54 17.48
CA TYR A 194 -4.69 -2.73 17.84
C TYR A 194 -5.33 -3.34 16.60
N PRO A 195 -5.01 -4.60 16.23
CA PRO A 195 -5.52 -5.23 15.02
C PRO A 195 -7.05 -5.24 14.91
N VAL A 196 -7.76 -5.32 16.05
CA VAL A 196 -9.24 -5.32 16.12
C VAL A 196 -9.87 -4.04 15.55
N PHE A 197 -9.16 -2.91 15.57
CA PHE A 197 -9.66 -1.63 15.06
C PHE A 197 -9.27 -1.34 13.60
N ARG A 198 -8.41 -2.18 13.00
CA ARG A 198 -8.05 -2.09 11.58
C ARG A 198 -9.19 -2.63 10.73
N ILE A 199 -10.18 -1.78 10.50
CA ILE A 199 -11.41 -2.13 9.77
C ILE A 199 -11.11 -2.53 8.31
N PRO A 200 -12.00 -3.28 7.65
CA PRO A 200 -11.79 -3.68 6.26
C PRO A 200 -11.57 -2.49 5.33
N ALA A 201 -10.66 -2.60 4.36
CA ALA A 201 -10.29 -1.54 3.42
C ALA A 201 -11.50 -0.90 2.72
N ALA A 202 -12.47 -1.71 2.31
CA ALA A 202 -13.70 -1.22 1.70
C ALA A 202 -14.52 -0.30 2.65
N SER A 203 -14.48 -0.56 3.97
CA SER A 203 -15.11 0.29 4.97
C SER A 203 -14.39 1.63 5.09
N SER A 204 -13.05 1.63 5.05
CA SER A 204 -12.22 2.83 5.05
C SER A 204 -12.48 3.69 3.80
N ILE A 205 -12.63 3.07 2.62
CA ILE A 205 -12.98 3.79 1.38
C ILE A 205 -14.37 4.42 1.48
N LEU A 206 -15.37 3.71 2.01
CA LEU A 206 -16.71 4.28 2.24
C LEU A 206 -16.68 5.44 3.23
N LEU A 207 -15.89 5.32 4.29
CA LEU A 207 -15.66 6.39 5.25
C LEU A 207 -15.01 7.62 4.58
N LEU A 208 -13.99 7.41 3.73
CA LEU A 208 -13.36 8.49 2.97
C LEU A 208 -14.37 9.22 2.09
N PHE A 209 -15.20 8.49 1.33
CA PHE A 209 -16.25 9.11 0.53
C PHE A 209 -17.29 9.83 1.38
N ALA A 210 -17.63 9.30 2.56
CA ALA A 210 -18.50 10.00 3.50
C ALA A 210 -17.89 11.33 3.97
N ILE A 211 -16.59 11.35 4.32
CA ILE A 211 -15.88 12.58 4.69
C ILE A 211 -15.90 13.59 3.55
N VAL A 212 -15.61 13.17 2.32
CA VAL A 212 -15.65 14.05 1.15
C VAL A 212 -17.05 14.65 0.96
N ILE A 213 -18.10 13.84 1.08
CA ILE A 213 -19.49 14.34 0.99
C ILE A 213 -19.77 15.35 2.11
N MET A 214 -19.38 15.08 3.36
CA MET A 214 -19.56 16.01 4.49
C MET A 214 -18.85 17.35 4.23
N VAL A 215 -17.59 17.32 3.78
CA VAL A 215 -16.82 18.53 3.50
C VAL A 215 -17.43 19.32 2.34
N VAL A 216 -17.76 18.66 1.22
CA VAL A 216 -18.42 19.30 0.08
C VAL A 216 -19.78 19.88 0.49
N GLY A 217 -20.52 19.16 1.34
CA GLY A 217 -21.77 19.59 1.94
C GLY A 217 -21.63 20.87 2.76
N ALA A 218 -20.69 20.87 3.72
CA ALA A 218 -20.41 22.01 4.59
C ALA A 218 -19.97 23.25 3.79
N VAL A 219 -19.02 23.09 2.86
CA VAL A 219 -18.54 24.16 1.96
C VAL A 219 -19.70 24.72 1.13
N SER A 220 -20.50 23.84 0.52
CA SER A 220 -21.65 24.27 -0.30
C SER A 220 -22.71 25.01 0.52
N TYR A 221 -22.94 24.57 1.76
CA TYR A 221 -23.94 25.15 2.64
C TYR A 221 -23.51 26.52 3.18
N TRP A 222 -22.29 26.65 3.72
CA TRP A 222 -21.81 27.91 4.32
C TRP A 222 -21.48 28.98 3.29
N LEU A 223 -20.88 28.59 2.16
CA LEU A 223 -20.31 29.55 1.21
C LEU A 223 -21.26 29.89 0.06
N LYS A 224 -22.36 29.14 -0.10
CA LYS A 224 -23.41 29.39 -1.12
C LYS A 224 -22.80 29.65 -2.51
N GLY A 225 -23.06 30.82 -3.11
CA GLY A 225 -22.54 31.20 -4.42
C GLY A 225 -21.01 31.35 -4.50
N TRP A 226 -20.34 31.58 -3.36
CA TRP A 226 -18.88 31.77 -3.29
C TRP A 226 -18.10 30.46 -3.21
N LYS A 227 -18.78 29.31 -3.14
CA LYS A 227 -18.16 28.00 -2.94
C LYS A 227 -17.04 27.69 -3.94
N ILE A 228 -17.21 28.03 -5.22
CA ILE A 228 -16.18 27.76 -6.25
C ILE A 228 -14.92 28.60 -5.98
N LEU A 229 -15.09 29.90 -5.77
CA LEU A 229 -13.96 30.81 -5.53
C LEU A 229 -13.20 30.41 -4.25
N VAL A 230 -13.92 30.18 -3.16
CA VAL A 230 -13.30 29.83 -1.87
C VAL A 230 -12.64 28.45 -1.92
N SER A 231 -13.21 27.47 -2.63
CA SER A 231 -12.55 26.18 -2.84
C SER A 231 -11.24 26.32 -3.61
N ILE A 232 -11.19 27.15 -4.66
CA ILE A 232 -9.95 27.42 -5.41
C ILE A 232 -8.90 28.07 -4.49
N ILE A 233 -9.29 29.12 -3.75
CA ILE A 233 -8.40 29.78 -2.78
C ILE A 233 -7.93 28.78 -1.72
N GLY A 234 -8.83 27.92 -1.22
CA GLY A 234 -8.50 26.88 -0.23
C GLY A 234 -7.47 25.88 -0.76
N ILE A 235 -7.61 25.42 -2.00
CA ILE A 235 -6.62 24.54 -2.64
C ILE A 235 -5.26 25.23 -2.77
N LEU A 236 -5.24 26.49 -3.24
CA LEU A 236 -4.00 27.27 -3.36
C LEU A 236 -3.34 27.53 -2.00
N LEU A 237 -4.14 27.76 -0.95
CA LEU A 237 -3.64 27.92 0.41
C LEU A 237 -3.08 26.60 0.95
N ILE A 238 -3.77 25.48 0.73
CA ILE A 238 -3.28 24.15 1.13
C ILE A 238 -1.96 23.86 0.42
N ASP A 239 -1.87 24.11 -0.89
CA ASP A 239 -0.64 23.96 -1.67
C ASP A 239 0.50 24.83 -1.13
N LEU A 240 0.22 26.10 -0.84
CA LEU A 240 1.20 27.02 -0.23
C LEU A 240 1.67 26.54 1.16
N ILE A 241 0.75 26.06 2.00
CA ILE A 241 1.06 25.54 3.35
C ILE A 241 1.89 24.26 3.25
N ILE A 242 1.54 23.35 2.35
CA ILE A 242 2.29 22.11 2.10
C ILE A 242 3.68 22.45 1.54
N GLY A 243 3.78 23.36 0.57
CA GLY A 243 5.05 23.78 -0.04
C GLY A 243 6.00 24.50 0.92
N GLN A 244 5.51 25.06 2.03
CA GLN A 244 6.33 25.62 3.10
C GLN A 244 6.71 24.60 4.19
N ASN A 245 6.45 23.30 3.98
CA ASN A 245 6.70 22.21 4.94
C ASN A 245 5.99 22.38 6.30
N LEU A 246 4.94 23.21 6.39
CA LEU A 246 4.24 23.49 7.66
C LEU A 246 3.34 22.33 8.13
N LEU A 247 2.88 21.49 7.19
CA LEU A 247 2.01 20.33 7.46
C LEU A 247 2.60 19.01 6.93
N GLN A 248 3.85 19.02 6.44
CA GLN A 248 4.47 17.80 5.95
C GLN A 248 5.09 17.04 7.13
N TYR A 249 4.70 15.77 7.29
CA TYR A 249 5.44 14.84 8.14
C TYR A 249 6.40 14.04 7.26
N LYS A 250 7.59 13.80 7.79
CA LYS A 250 8.61 13.00 7.12
C LYS A 250 8.52 11.58 7.65
N ASN A 251 8.26 10.64 6.75
CA ASN A 251 8.39 9.24 7.07
C ASN A 251 9.89 8.89 7.13
N ARG A 252 10.36 8.35 8.26
CA ARG A 252 11.77 8.13 8.56
C ARG A 252 12.11 6.64 8.55
N ALA A 253 13.37 6.29 8.29
CA ALA A 253 13.90 4.94 8.53
C ALA A 253 14.10 4.72 10.04
N TYR A 254 13.71 3.56 10.55
CA TYR A 254 13.75 3.27 11.99
C TYR A 254 15.07 2.61 12.37
N GLY A 255 15.60 3.00 13.54
CA GLY A 255 16.88 2.52 14.06
C GLY A 255 18.06 3.44 13.79
N ILE A 256 17.91 4.47 12.95
CA ILE A 256 18.95 5.48 12.68
C ILE A 256 18.60 6.84 13.30
N GLY A 257 19.65 7.59 13.65
CA GLY A 257 19.56 8.95 14.18
C GLY A 257 19.12 9.98 13.12
N TYR A 258 18.55 11.10 13.59
CA TYR A 258 18.15 12.24 12.77
C TYR A 258 18.60 13.55 13.46
N ALA A 259 19.88 13.61 13.82
CA ALA A 259 20.50 14.73 14.54
C ALA A 259 20.58 16.01 13.68
N PRO A 260 20.88 17.20 14.26
CA PRO A 260 20.84 18.48 13.54
C PRO A 260 21.89 18.62 12.42
N THR A 261 23.01 17.90 12.52
CA THR A 261 24.06 17.87 11.50
C THR A 261 23.73 16.81 10.46
N GLU A 262 22.90 17.18 9.50
CA GLU A 262 22.62 16.40 8.30
C GLU A 262 23.90 16.18 7.47
N GLN A 263 24.04 14.98 6.90
CA GLN A 263 25.21 14.63 6.08
C GLN A 263 25.14 15.30 4.70
N PRO A 264 26.22 15.88 4.16
CA PRO A 264 26.17 16.55 2.87
C PRO A 264 25.93 15.55 1.73
N TYR A 265 24.86 15.76 0.97
CA TYR A 265 24.56 15.00 -0.25
C TYR A 265 24.98 15.81 -1.48
N THR A 266 26.29 15.85 -1.72
CA THR A 266 26.90 16.60 -2.83
C THR A 266 27.72 15.67 -3.72
N LEU A 267 27.90 16.02 -5.00
CA LEU A 267 28.68 15.21 -5.94
C LEU A 267 30.10 14.94 -5.42
N ASP A 268 30.77 15.95 -4.85
CA ASP A 268 32.12 15.81 -4.29
C ASP A 268 32.16 14.80 -3.13
N ARG A 269 31.14 14.82 -2.26
CA ARG A 269 31.01 13.83 -1.18
C ARG A 269 30.76 12.44 -1.76
N LEU A 270 29.85 12.30 -2.72
CA LEU A 270 29.55 11.01 -3.35
C LEU A 270 30.78 10.41 -4.04
N GLN A 271 31.58 11.23 -4.72
CA GLN A 271 32.86 10.81 -5.31
C GLN A 271 33.85 10.36 -4.23
N THR A 272 33.93 11.09 -3.12
CA THR A 272 34.79 10.74 -1.98
C THR A 272 34.39 9.39 -1.37
N LEU A 273 33.10 9.17 -1.13
CA LEU A 273 32.56 7.94 -0.54
C LEU A 273 32.72 6.71 -1.46
N ASN A 274 32.89 6.93 -2.76
CA ASN A 274 33.19 5.90 -3.75
C ASN A 274 34.68 5.88 -4.15
N GLY A 275 35.54 6.58 -3.39
CA GLY A 275 36.97 6.60 -3.62
C GLY A 275 37.68 5.29 -3.23
N PRO A 276 38.96 5.13 -3.63
CA PRO A 276 39.75 3.93 -3.32
C PRO A 276 39.79 3.57 -1.83
N ALA A 277 39.83 4.58 -0.94
CA ALA A 277 39.91 4.35 0.51
C ALA A 277 38.73 3.53 1.07
N TYR A 278 37.52 3.74 0.54
CA TYR A 278 36.32 3.01 0.95
C TYR A 278 36.15 1.73 0.12
N THR A 279 36.30 1.85 -1.20
CA THR A 279 36.06 0.73 -2.13
C THR A 279 37.08 -0.40 -1.96
N ASP A 280 38.36 -0.12 -1.73
CA ASP A 280 39.38 -1.15 -1.53
C ASP A 280 39.23 -1.85 -0.17
N LYS A 281 38.80 -1.10 0.85
CA LYS A 281 38.44 -1.67 2.16
C LYS A 281 37.28 -2.66 2.03
N ASP A 282 36.20 -2.26 1.36
CA ASP A 282 35.02 -3.10 1.18
C ASP A 282 35.32 -4.32 0.29
N LYS A 283 36.13 -4.15 -0.77
CA LYS A 283 36.60 -5.27 -1.60
C LYS A 283 37.42 -6.26 -0.79
N THR A 284 38.33 -5.78 0.07
CA THR A 284 39.15 -6.65 0.93
C THR A 284 38.28 -7.42 1.91
N ASN A 285 37.29 -6.76 2.52
CA ASN A 285 36.32 -7.44 3.37
C ASN A 285 35.52 -8.49 2.59
N MET A 286 35.01 -8.12 1.41
CA MET A 286 34.22 -9.02 0.58
C MET A 286 35.03 -10.24 0.10
N LEU A 287 36.30 -10.07 -0.25
CA LEU A 287 37.21 -11.18 -0.56
C LEU A 287 37.38 -12.14 0.63
N THR A 288 37.34 -11.62 1.87
CA THR A 288 37.35 -12.47 3.07
C THR A 288 36.07 -13.29 3.17
N ILE A 289 34.91 -12.69 2.89
CA ILE A 289 33.61 -13.39 2.85
C ILE A 289 33.60 -14.44 1.75
N LEU A 290 34.07 -14.11 0.55
CA LEU A 290 34.18 -15.03 -0.58
C LEU A 290 35.09 -16.21 -0.24
N GLN A 291 36.21 -15.97 0.44
CA GLN A 291 37.08 -17.04 0.90
C GLN A 291 36.40 -17.94 1.95
N ASN A 292 35.68 -17.36 2.91
CA ASN A 292 34.90 -18.12 3.89
C ASN A 292 33.81 -18.96 3.20
N TRP A 293 33.15 -18.41 2.18
CA TRP A 293 32.18 -19.13 1.36
C TRP A 293 32.84 -20.30 0.61
N ARG A 294 34.01 -20.08 -0.01
CA ARG A 294 34.75 -21.13 -0.73
C ARG A 294 35.16 -22.28 0.18
N ASN A 295 35.51 -21.98 1.43
CA ASN A 295 35.94 -22.95 2.44
C ASN A 295 34.83 -23.91 2.90
N LYS A 296 33.56 -23.66 2.54
CA LYS A 296 32.46 -24.60 2.77
C LYS A 296 32.56 -25.86 1.91
N PHE A 297 33.24 -25.75 0.76
CA PHE A 297 33.31 -26.80 -0.25
C PHE A 297 34.69 -27.48 -0.27
N PRO A 298 34.80 -28.73 -0.76
CA PRO A 298 36.08 -29.42 -0.91
C PRO A 298 37.12 -28.59 -1.66
N ALA A 299 38.38 -28.64 -1.22
CA ALA A 299 39.46 -27.87 -1.83
C ALA A 299 39.70 -28.26 -3.30
N ASP A 300 39.56 -29.56 -3.61
CA ASP A 300 39.88 -30.12 -4.93
C ASP A 300 38.74 -29.99 -5.96
N THR A 301 37.56 -29.51 -5.57
CA THR A 301 36.38 -29.41 -6.45
C THR A 301 35.80 -28.00 -6.37
N PRO A 302 36.06 -27.13 -7.38
CA PRO A 302 35.49 -25.79 -7.41
C PRO A 302 33.95 -25.83 -7.44
N PRO A 303 33.25 -25.17 -6.51
CA PRO A 303 31.80 -25.14 -6.47
C PRO A 303 31.23 -24.19 -7.54
N LYS A 304 29.94 -24.34 -7.86
CA LYS A 304 29.20 -23.29 -8.59
C LYS A 304 28.77 -22.18 -7.64
N MET A 305 28.85 -20.93 -8.07
CA MET A 305 28.41 -19.77 -7.30
C MET A 305 27.01 -19.34 -7.75
N VAL A 306 26.08 -19.16 -6.80
CA VAL A 306 24.70 -18.76 -7.12
C VAL A 306 24.43 -17.32 -6.68
N PHE A 307 23.82 -16.54 -7.57
CA PHE A 307 23.20 -15.25 -7.28
C PHE A 307 21.68 -15.41 -7.41
N ILE A 308 20.93 -15.04 -6.37
CA ILE A 308 19.47 -15.06 -6.39
C ILE A 308 18.96 -13.64 -6.58
N ASN A 309 18.20 -13.44 -7.65
CA ASN A 309 17.64 -12.17 -8.06
C ASN A 309 16.11 -12.23 -7.93
N CYS A 310 15.51 -11.41 -7.08
CA CYS A 310 14.09 -11.49 -6.73
C CYS A 310 13.32 -10.25 -7.22
N SER A 311 12.40 -10.44 -8.17
CA SER A 311 11.72 -9.29 -8.76
C SER A 311 10.72 -8.61 -7.83
N GLY A 312 10.51 -7.30 -8.05
CA GLY A 312 9.39 -6.58 -7.45
C GLY A 312 8.02 -7.04 -7.94
N GLY A 313 6.96 -6.60 -7.23
CA GLY A 313 5.58 -6.93 -7.60
C GLY A 313 4.55 -7.01 -6.46
N GLY A 314 4.80 -6.33 -5.33
CA GLY A 314 3.91 -6.38 -4.16
C GLY A 314 3.74 -7.79 -3.58
N LEU A 315 2.54 -8.09 -3.07
CA LEU A 315 2.27 -9.36 -2.41
C LEU A 315 2.29 -10.55 -3.38
N ARG A 316 1.99 -10.31 -4.67
CA ARG A 316 2.13 -11.33 -5.73
C ARG A 316 3.57 -11.82 -5.83
N ALA A 317 4.53 -10.90 -5.97
CA ALA A 317 5.94 -11.25 -6.00
C ALA A 317 6.40 -11.88 -4.69
N SER A 318 5.93 -11.37 -3.54
CA SER A 318 6.27 -11.93 -2.23
C SER A 318 5.85 -13.40 -2.12
N MET A 319 4.64 -13.73 -2.55
CA MET A 319 4.14 -15.10 -2.54
C MET A 319 4.87 -15.98 -3.56
N PHE A 320 5.00 -15.51 -4.81
CA PHE A 320 5.63 -16.29 -5.88
C PHE A 320 7.11 -16.60 -5.58
N VAL A 321 7.89 -15.59 -5.18
CA VAL A 321 9.31 -15.75 -4.86
C VAL A 321 9.50 -16.67 -3.65
N MET A 322 8.65 -16.55 -2.63
CA MET A 322 8.71 -17.46 -1.48
C MET A 322 8.47 -18.92 -1.90
N ASP A 323 7.43 -19.17 -2.69
CA ASP A 323 7.09 -20.52 -3.17
C ASP A 323 8.20 -21.09 -4.06
N ALA A 324 8.71 -20.28 -4.99
CA ALA A 324 9.81 -20.67 -5.88
C ALA A 324 11.11 -20.94 -5.12
N LEU A 325 11.46 -20.14 -4.11
CA LEU A 325 12.62 -20.38 -3.24
C LEU A 325 12.47 -21.68 -2.45
N GLN A 326 11.31 -21.88 -1.82
CA GLN A 326 11.04 -23.09 -1.05
C GLN A 326 11.13 -24.34 -1.93
N GLN A 327 10.57 -24.31 -3.15
CA GLN A 327 10.65 -25.42 -4.09
C GLN A 327 12.08 -25.64 -4.61
N ALA A 328 12.77 -24.59 -5.04
CA ALA A 328 14.13 -24.68 -5.59
C ALA A 328 15.13 -25.21 -4.55
N ASP A 329 15.11 -24.70 -3.32
CA ASP A 329 16.03 -25.15 -2.27
C ASP A 329 15.67 -26.56 -1.78
N SER A 330 14.37 -26.90 -1.68
CA SER A 330 13.93 -28.25 -1.34
C SER A 330 14.37 -29.29 -2.39
N ILE A 331 14.19 -28.99 -3.68
CA ILE A 331 14.57 -29.89 -4.79
C ILE A 331 16.09 -30.08 -4.87
N THR A 332 16.86 -29.04 -4.54
CA THR A 332 18.32 -29.10 -4.48
C THR A 332 18.84 -29.69 -3.16
N GLY A 333 17.96 -30.01 -2.21
CA GLY A 333 18.35 -30.58 -0.91
C GLY A 333 19.10 -29.62 -0.01
N GLY A 334 18.84 -28.31 -0.09
CA GLY A 334 19.54 -27.26 0.66
C GLY A 334 20.79 -26.70 -0.04
N ASN A 335 21.22 -27.32 -1.14
CA ASN A 335 22.41 -26.87 -1.88
C ASN A 335 22.22 -25.48 -2.49
N LEU A 336 20.99 -25.07 -2.83
CA LEU A 336 20.76 -23.72 -3.36
C LEU A 336 21.24 -22.65 -2.37
N MET A 337 20.78 -22.70 -1.11
CA MET A 337 21.18 -21.72 -0.11
C MET A 337 22.66 -21.82 0.26
N GLU A 338 23.24 -23.03 0.26
CA GLU A 338 24.67 -23.22 0.51
C GLU A 338 25.55 -22.58 -0.57
N HIS A 339 25.17 -22.75 -1.84
CA HIS A 339 25.88 -22.19 -3.00
C HIS A 339 25.58 -20.71 -3.24
N THR A 340 24.55 -20.14 -2.61
CA THR A 340 24.19 -18.74 -2.81
C THR A 340 25.15 -17.80 -2.08
N ILE A 341 25.70 -16.83 -2.81
CA ILE A 341 26.55 -15.78 -2.23
C ILE A 341 25.76 -14.50 -1.95
N LEU A 342 24.83 -14.15 -2.83
CA LEU A 342 24.11 -12.88 -2.79
C LEU A 342 22.63 -13.07 -3.18
N MET A 343 21.75 -12.45 -2.39
CA MET A 343 20.34 -12.25 -2.68
C MET A 343 20.07 -10.75 -2.88
N SER A 344 19.57 -10.37 -4.04
CA SER A 344 19.27 -8.98 -4.43
C SER A 344 17.94 -8.91 -5.17
N GLY A 345 17.37 -7.71 -5.30
CA GLY A 345 16.05 -7.57 -5.91
C GLY A 345 15.33 -6.29 -5.54
N ALA A 346 14.01 -6.31 -5.75
CA ALA A 346 13.14 -5.20 -5.42
C ALA A 346 11.87 -5.61 -4.68
N SER A 347 11.31 -4.64 -3.95
CA SER A 347 9.96 -4.65 -3.40
C SER A 347 9.54 -5.98 -2.75
N GLY A 348 8.38 -6.52 -3.12
CA GLY A 348 7.86 -7.79 -2.61
C GLY A 348 8.79 -9.00 -2.78
N GLY A 349 9.63 -9.05 -3.82
CA GLY A 349 10.63 -10.11 -3.96
C GLY A 349 11.63 -10.10 -2.80
N MET A 350 12.05 -8.91 -2.37
CA MET A 350 12.96 -8.75 -1.23
C MET A 350 12.30 -9.02 0.12
N ILE A 351 10.98 -8.83 0.24
CA ILE A 351 10.23 -9.30 1.43
C ILE A 351 10.38 -10.83 1.56
N ALA A 352 10.17 -11.56 0.46
CA ALA A 352 10.27 -13.01 0.44
C ALA A 352 11.71 -13.50 0.65
N ALA A 353 12.67 -12.90 -0.06
CA ALA A 353 14.09 -13.22 0.07
C ALA A 353 14.60 -13.06 1.49
N ALA A 354 14.30 -11.91 2.14
CA ALA A 354 14.68 -11.65 3.52
C ALA A 354 14.04 -12.65 4.49
N TYR A 355 12.75 -12.97 4.30
CA TYR A 355 12.04 -13.89 5.17
C TYR A 355 12.55 -15.33 5.02
N TYR A 356 12.71 -15.81 3.80
CA TYR A 356 13.24 -17.15 3.55
C TYR A 356 14.67 -17.29 4.07
N ARG A 357 15.53 -16.28 3.85
CA ARG A 357 16.89 -16.24 4.40
C ARG A 357 16.92 -16.28 5.92
N GLU A 358 16.01 -15.57 6.60
CA GLU A 358 15.88 -15.63 8.07
C GLU A 358 15.43 -17.02 8.55
N LEU A 359 14.46 -17.63 7.88
CA LEU A 359 14.00 -18.98 8.21
C LEU A 359 15.11 -20.03 8.00
N TYR A 360 15.87 -19.92 6.91
CA TYR A 360 17.06 -20.71 6.68
C TYR A 360 18.07 -20.53 7.82
N TYR A 361 18.38 -19.27 8.19
CA TYR A 361 19.31 -18.98 9.27
C TYR A 361 18.91 -19.62 10.60
N GLN A 362 17.64 -19.49 10.99
CA GLN A 362 17.14 -20.10 12.23
C GLN A 362 17.20 -21.63 12.17
N SER A 363 16.88 -22.23 11.02
CA SER A 363 16.88 -23.68 10.83
C SER A 363 18.27 -24.34 10.99
N ILE A 364 19.35 -23.58 10.84
CA ILE A 364 20.72 -24.07 11.09
C ILE A 364 20.91 -24.42 12.57
N SER A 365 20.25 -23.70 13.47
CA SER A 365 20.39 -23.87 14.93
C SER A 365 19.18 -24.50 15.62
N ASP A 366 18.01 -24.51 14.97
CA ASP A 366 16.76 -25.04 15.50
C ASP A 366 16.06 -25.94 14.47
N GLU A 367 16.15 -27.26 14.69
CA GLU A 367 15.53 -28.28 13.84
C GLU A 367 13.99 -28.20 13.81
N ALA A 368 13.35 -27.48 14.75
CA ALA A 368 11.90 -27.27 14.71
C ALA A 368 11.48 -26.33 13.58
N ILE A 369 12.38 -25.44 13.13
CA ILE A 369 12.14 -24.56 12.00
C ILE A 369 12.36 -25.32 10.70
N ARG A 370 11.28 -25.52 9.95
CA ARG A 370 11.30 -26.19 8.64
C ARG A 370 11.11 -25.16 7.52
N PRO A 371 12.17 -24.65 6.87
CA PRO A 371 12.06 -23.52 5.92
C PRO A 371 11.07 -23.74 4.77
N TYR A 372 10.79 -25.00 4.43
CA TYR A 372 9.89 -25.40 3.35
C TYR A 372 8.41 -25.50 3.75
N ASP A 373 8.04 -25.16 5.00
CA ASP A 373 6.65 -25.25 5.45
C ASP A 373 5.74 -24.25 4.70
N ALA A 374 4.63 -24.75 4.15
CA ALA A 374 3.61 -23.95 3.48
C ALA A 374 2.93 -22.93 4.42
N ALA A 375 3.06 -23.08 5.74
CA ALA A 375 2.64 -22.07 6.71
C ALA A 375 3.34 -20.73 6.46
N TYR A 376 4.61 -20.74 6.07
CA TYR A 376 5.36 -19.51 5.79
C TYR A 376 4.88 -18.80 4.52
N LEU A 377 4.45 -19.56 3.51
CA LEU A 377 3.81 -19.00 2.31
C LEU A 377 2.47 -18.32 2.64
N ASN A 378 1.67 -18.92 3.53
CA ASN A 378 0.42 -18.30 4.00
C ASN A 378 0.67 -17.02 4.81
N LYS A 379 1.70 -17.03 5.65
CA LYS A 379 2.15 -15.88 6.45
C LYS A 379 2.58 -14.71 5.57
N ILE A 380 3.51 -14.93 4.63
CA ILE A 380 4.03 -13.86 3.78
C ILE A 380 2.99 -13.30 2.79
N SER A 381 1.98 -14.10 2.42
CA SER A 381 0.86 -13.70 1.56
C SER A 381 -0.35 -13.15 2.34
N SER A 382 -0.20 -12.87 3.64
CA SER A 382 -1.29 -12.32 4.45
C SER A 382 -1.60 -10.87 4.09
N ASP A 383 -2.84 -10.47 4.31
CA ASP A 383 -3.33 -9.14 3.96
C ASP A 383 -2.59 -8.04 4.72
N MET A 384 -2.07 -7.06 3.98
CA MET A 384 -1.56 -5.81 4.57
C MET A 384 -2.40 -4.61 4.10
N LEU A 385 -3.21 -4.77 3.06
CA LEU A 385 -4.01 -3.69 2.47
C LEU A 385 -5.04 -3.12 3.45
N ASN A 386 -5.69 -3.93 4.30
CA ASN A 386 -6.65 -3.41 5.27
C ASN A 386 -5.99 -2.43 6.25
N ALA A 387 -4.81 -2.79 6.76
CA ALA A 387 -4.05 -1.96 7.69
C ALA A 387 -3.60 -0.63 7.02
N LEU A 388 -3.11 -0.72 5.79
CA LEU A 388 -2.68 0.44 5.01
C LEU A 388 -3.86 1.36 4.68
N ALA A 389 -4.94 0.82 4.10
CA ALA A 389 -6.12 1.60 3.69
C ALA A 389 -6.81 2.27 4.89
N TYR A 390 -6.88 1.59 6.03
CA TYR A 390 -7.39 2.16 7.27
C TYR A 390 -6.55 3.36 7.73
N THR A 391 -5.22 3.19 7.77
CA THR A 391 -4.31 4.25 8.23
C THR A 391 -4.35 5.46 7.30
N SER A 392 -4.48 5.26 5.99
CA SER A 392 -4.62 6.36 5.02
C SER A 392 -5.81 7.28 5.33
N VAL A 393 -6.95 6.72 5.74
CA VAL A 393 -8.18 7.50 5.96
C VAL A 393 -8.26 8.05 7.37
N VAL A 394 -7.81 7.28 8.36
CA VAL A 394 -8.05 7.56 9.77
C VAL A 394 -6.87 8.30 10.43
N ASN A 395 -5.68 8.24 9.83
CA ASN A 395 -4.47 8.83 10.38
C ASN A 395 -3.82 9.83 9.41
N ASP A 396 -3.47 9.40 8.19
CA ASP A 396 -2.73 10.25 7.24
C ASP A 396 -3.54 11.49 6.82
N LEU A 397 -4.86 11.37 6.66
CA LEU A 397 -5.75 12.50 6.34
C LEU A 397 -5.77 13.60 7.42
N PHE A 398 -5.47 13.25 8.68
CA PHE A 398 -5.55 14.16 9.83
C PHE A 398 -4.17 14.48 10.45
N PHE A 399 -3.08 14.21 9.72
CA PHE A 399 -1.69 14.32 10.17
C PHE A 399 -1.33 13.34 11.31
N PRO A 400 -0.29 12.49 11.15
CA PRO A 400 0.09 11.48 12.13
C PRO A 400 0.74 12.12 13.36
N TRP A 401 -0.07 12.43 14.37
CA TRP A 401 0.34 13.07 15.62
C TRP A 401 0.97 12.13 16.67
N LYS A 402 0.82 10.81 16.52
CA LYS A 402 1.36 9.83 17.46
C LYS A 402 2.79 9.49 17.15
N ASN A 403 3.53 9.13 18.20
CA ASN A 403 4.90 8.73 18.06
C ASN A 403 5.12 7.24 18.38
N TYR A 404 6.18 6.70 17.80
CA TYR A 404 6.75 5.37 18.00
C TYR A 404 8.20 5.56 18.45
N THR A 405 8.59 4.88 19.53
CA THR A 405 9.95 4.97 20.07
C THR A 405 10.65 3.63 19.87
N TYR A 406 11.87 3.66 19.33
CA TYR A 406 12.73 2.49 19.14
C TYR A 406 14.19 2.91 19.40
N ASN A 407 14.91 2.19 20.26
CA ASN A 407 16.27 2.53 20.70
C ASN A 407 16.42 4.01 21.11
N ASP A 408 15.52 4.51 21.96
CA ASP A 408 15.45 5.92 22.41
C ASP A 408 15.24 6.98 21.31
N LEU A 409 15.09 6.56 20.05
CA LEU A 409 14.78 7.41 18.91
C LEU A 409 13.27 7.50 18.70
N ASN A 410 12.81 8.68 18.31
CA ASN A 410 11.39 8.98 18.22
C ASN A 410 10.94 9.22 16.77
N TYR A 411 9.94 8.46 16.34
CA TYR A 411 9.40 8.45 14.98
C TYR A 411 7.89 8.69 15.00
N ARG A 412 7.28 9.04 13.86
CA ARG A 412 5.83 9.18 13.75
C ARG A 412 5.19 7.82 13.44
N LYS A 413 4.02 7.56 14.01
CA LYS A 413 3.17 6.42 13.64
C LYS A 413 2.36 6.78 12.41
N ASP A 414 2.99 6.68 11.24
CA ASP A 414 2.35 6.89 9.95
C ASP A 414 2.03 5.55 9.23
N ARG A 415 1.66 5.63 7.96
CA ARG A 415 1.44 4.44 7.14
C ARG A 415 2.67 3.54 6.95
N GLY A 416 3.89 4.09 6.98
CA GLY A 416 5.12 3.30 6.96
C GLY A 416 5.34 2.52 8.27
N TYR A 417 4.99 3.10 9.42
CA TYR A 417 4.94 2.36 10.69
C TYR A 417 3.97 1.18 10.63
N ILE A 418 2.75 1.39 10.11
CA ILE A 418 1.76 0.31 10.00
C ILE A 418 2.17 -0.76 8.99
N PHE A 419 2.87 -0.39 7.91
CA PHE A 419 3.48 -1.35 6.99
C PHE A 419 4.44 -2.30 7.72
N GLU A 420 5.45 -1.75 8.42
CA GLU A 420 6.43 -2.57 9.14
C GLU A 420 5.79 -3.39 10.25
N LYS A 421 4.79 -2.82 10.94
CA LYS A 421 4.03 -3.53 11.97
C LYS A 421 3.25 -4.72 11.39
N ALA A 422 2.52 -4.52 10.30
CA ALA A 422 1.77 -5.59 9.65
C ALA A 422 2.71 -6.68 9.10
N LEU A 423 3.88 -6.29 8.55
CA LEU A 423 4.88 -7.25 8.10
C LEU A 423 5.42 -8.09 9.27
N ASN A 424 5.74 -7.47 10.40
CA ASN A 424 6.19 -8.17 11.60
C ASN A 424 5.10 -9.08 12.18
N GLU A 425 3.84 -8.64 12.22
CA GLU A 425 2.72 -9.49 12.65
C GLU A 425 2.53 -10.70 11.73
N ASN A 426 2.70 -10.52 10.42
CA ASN A 426 2.57 -11.59 9.43
C ASN A 426 3.74 -12.59 9.49
N THR A 427 4.93 -12.16 9.90
CA THR A 427 6.17 -12.97 9.90
C THR A 427 6.60 -13.40 11.31
N ASP A 428 5.69 -13.37 12.29
CA ASP A 428 5.98 -13.65 13.71
C ASP A 428 7.17 -12.83 14.27
N SER A 429 7.39 -11.66 13.70
CA SER A 429 8.44 -10.70 14.05
C SER A 429 9.86 -11.23 13.89
N VAL A 430 10.08 -12.29 13.12
CA VAL A 430 11.45 -12.81 12.87
C VAL A 430 12.32 -11.79 12.12
N LEU A 431 11.70 -10.93 11.31
CA LEU A 431 12.36 -9.84 10.57
C LEU A 431 12.63 -8.59 11.42
N HIS A 432 12.15 -8.53 12.67
CA HIS A 432 12.33 -7.37 13.55
C HIS A 432 13.73 -7.36 14.18
N ARG A 433 14.75 -7.21 13.34
CA ARG A 433 16.17 -7.21 13.71
C ARG A 433 16.88 -6.01 13.09
N PRO A 434 17.91 -5.44 13.73
CA PRO A 434 18.79 -4.49 13.07
C PRO A 434 19.61 -5.21 11.98
N ILE A 435 19.99 -4.51 10.91
CA ILE A 435 20.81 -5.10 9.83
C ILE A 435 22.15 -5.67 10.36
N SER A 436 22.73 -5.04 11.38
CA SER A 436 23.98 -5.50 12.01
C SER A 436 23.89 -6.88 12.67
N TYR A 437 22.68 -7.35 13.02
CA TYR A 437 22.44 -8.69 13.56
C TYR A 437 23.01 -9.78 12.63
N TYR A 438 23.01 -9.53 11.32
CA TYR A 438 23.45 -10.49 10.31
C TYR A 438 24.92 -10.38 9.94
N ALA A 439 25.63 -9.34 10.37
CA ALA A 439 26.97 -9.04 9.88
C ALA A 439 27.95 -10.20 10.11
N ALA A 440 27.94 -10.82 11.29
CA ALA A 440 28.83 -11.94 11.60
C ALA A 440 28.49 -13.20 10.79
N ALA A 441 27.20 -13.52 10.64
CA ALA A 441 26.75 -14.70 9.90
C ALA A 441 27.01 -14.56 8.39
N GLU A 442 26.85 -13.36 7.84
CA GLU A 442 27.27 -13.03 6.48
C GLU A 442 28.79 -13.10 6.34
N GLN A 443 29.56 -12.57 7.31
CA GLN A 443 31.02 -12.60 7.27
C GLN A 443 31.57 -14.03 7.21
N GLN A 444 30.94 -14.95 7.96
CA GLN A 444 31.30 -16.36 8.01
C GLN A 444 30.72 -17.18 6.84
N ALA A 445 30.00 -16.53 5.92
CA ALA A 445 29.29 -17.17 4.82
C ALA A 445 28.31 -18.28 5.23
N THR A 446 27.82 -18.23 6.49
CA THR A 446 26.81 -19.13 7.03
C THR A 446 25.46 -18.89 6.37
N ILE A 447 25.18 -17.64 6.00
CA ILE A 447 23.99 -17.24 5.25
C ILE A 447 24.41 -16.34 4.07
N PRO A 448 23.63 -16.31 2.97
CA PRO A 448 23.91 -15.42 1.86
C PRO A 448 23.90 -13.95 2.26
N LEU A 449 24.63 -13.12 1.51
CA LEU A 449 24.52 -11.67 1.60
C LEU A 449 23.12 -11.22 1.17
N LEU A 450 22.54 -10.24 1.87
CA LEU A 450 21.28 -9.62 1.47
C LEU A 450 21.50 -8.14 1.12
N LEU A 451 21.24 -7.78 -0.13
CA LEU A 451 21.46 -6.42 -0.65
C LEU A 451 20.14 -5.82 -1.13
N PHE A 452 19.78 -4.68 -0.56
CA PHE A 452 18.71 -3.82 -1.08
C PHE A 452 19.32 -2.65 -1.85
N ALA A 453 18.64 -2.20 -2.89
CA ALA A 453 19.06 -1.07 -3.71
C ALA A 453 17.89 -0.11 -4.03
N PRO A 454 17.18 0.47 -3.03
CA PRO A 454 16.16 1.49 -3.28
C PRO A 454 16.70 2.66 -4.10
N THR A 455 15.78 3.35 -4.79
CA THR A 455 16.10 4.45 -5.69
C THR A 455 16.02 5.78 -4.94
N ILE A 456 17.07 6.59 -5.02
CA ILE A 456 17.10 7.98 -4.53
C ILE A 456 16.32 8.85 -5.52
N ILE A 457 15.27 9.52 -5.05
CA ILE A 457 14.37 10.32 -5.91
C ILE A 457 15.08 11.55 -6.48
N ASN A 458 16.02 12.11 -5.72
CA ASN A 458 16.69 13.36 -6.04
C ASN A 458 17.42 13.32 -7.40
N ASP A 459 18.00 12.18 -7.75
CA ASP A 459 18.88 12.01 -8.91
C ASP A 459 18.91 10.57 -9.48
N GLU A 460 17.95 9.75 -9.06
CA GLU A 460 17.75 8.36 -9.47
C GLU A 460 18.86 7.39 -9.03
N ARG A 461 19.89 7.79 -8.27
CA ARG A 461 20.98 6.88 -7.82
C ARG A 461 20.47 5.72 -6.96
N ARG A 462 21.23 4.62 -6.92
CA ARG A 462 20.94 3.50 -6.01
C ARG A 462 21.49 3.79 -4.63
N LEU A 463 20.72 3.49 -3.59
CA LEU A 463 21.23 3.42 -2.22
C LEU A 463 21.43 1.96 -1.84
N PHE A 464 22.66 1.52 -1.68
CA PHE A 464 22.98 0.15 -1.26
C PHE A 464 22.82 0.01 0.25
N ILE A 465 22.06 -1.01 0.66
CA ILE A 465 21.76 -1.30 2.06
C ILE A 465 21.93 -2.80 2.29
N GLY A 466 22.75 -3.17 3.27
CA GLY A 466 22.93 -4.54 3.74
C GLY A 466 23.74 -4.55 5.04
N ALA A 467 23.96 -5.73 5.62
CA ALA A 467 24.75 -5.82 6.86
C ALA A 467 26.24 -5.54 6.61
N GLN A 468 26.73 -5.89 5.41
CA GLN A 468 28.04 -5.49 4.89
C GLN A 468 27.97 -4.15 4.14
N SER A 469 29.15 -3.58 3.85
CA SER A 469 29.32 -2.41 2.99
C SER A 469 29.64 -2.83 1.54
N TYR A 470 29.11 -2.08 0.58
CA TYR A 470 29.08 -2.35 -0.86
C TYR A 470 29.50 -1.12 -1.69
N SER A 471 30.38 -0.25 -1.17
CA SER A 471 30.81 0.95 -1.90
C SER A 471 31.41 0.64 -3.28
N PHE A 472 32.00 -0.55 -3.47
CA PHE A 472 32.52 -1.02 -4.75
C PHE A 472 31.46 -1.17 -5.86
N LEU A 473 30.17 -1.18 -5.53
CA LEU A 473 29.08 -1.23 -6.52
C LEU A 473 28.70 0.15 -7.07
N GLY A 474 29.08 1.25 -6.39
CA GLY A 474 28.67 2.60 -6.74
C GLY A 474 29.40 3.22 -7.93
N TYR A 475 30.37 2.49 -8.48
CA TYR A 475 31.14 2.89 -9.66
C TYR A 475 31.64 1.66 -10.45
N PRO A 476 31.62 1.66 -11.78
CA PRO A 476 32.12 0.54 -12.59
C PRO A 476 33.64 0.39 -12.48
N VAL A 477 34.11 -0.75 -11.96
CA VAL A 477 35.51 -0.97 -11.53
C VAL A 477 36.54 -1.05 -12.67
N ASN A 478 36.10 -1.36 -13.90
CA ASN A 478 37.00 -1.76 -15.00
C ASN A 478 36.86 -0.91 -16.28
N ARG A 479 37.06 0.41 -16.20
CA ARG A 479 37.12 1.27 -17.40
C ARG A 479 38.57 1.65 -17.73
N ARG A 480 38.92 1.66 -19.03
CA ARG A 480 40.23 2.14 -19.51
C ARG A 480 40.49 3.57 -19.01
N ASN A 481 41.71 3.83 -18.52
CA ASN A 481 42.17 5.10 -17.95
C ASN A 481 42.07 6.32 -18.90
N ASP A 482 41.77 6.13 -20.18
CA ASP A 482 41.74 7.17 -21.21
C ASP A 482 40.39 7.95 -21.27
N TYR A 483 39.42 7.62 -20.41
CA TYR A 483 38.09 8.26 -20.37
C TYR A 483 37.89 9.08 -19.10
N SER A 484 37.05 10.12 -19.18
CA SER A 484 36.56 10.82 -17.98
C SER A 484 35.94 9.81 -16.99
N PRO A 485 36.15 10.01 -15.67
CA PRO A 485 35.54 9.16 -14.65
C PRO A 485 34.02 9.10 -14.85
N PRO A 486 33.39 7.90 -14.93
CA PRO A 486 31.93 7.80 -14.91
C PRO A 486 31.30 8.52 -13.72
N GLU A 487 30.03 8.83 -13.86
CA GLU A 487 29.26 9.35 -12.75
C GLU A 487 29.06 8.23 -11.71
N VAL A 488 29.19 8.60 -10.44
CA VAL A 488 28.78 7.74 -9.32
C VAL A 488 27.28 7.53 -9.44
N ASP A 489 26.86 6.28 -9.53
CA ASP A 489 25.47 5.91 -9.78
C ASP A 489 24.88 5.02 -8.67
N GLY A 490 25.66 4.78 -7.61
CA GLY A 490 25.22 4.18 -6.37
C GLY A 490 26.01 4.68 -5.15
N VAL A 491 25.41 4.57 -3.97
CA VAL A 491 25.98 5.06 -2.70
C VAL A 491 25.72 4.02 -1.62
N ASP A 492 26.72 3.73 -0.80
CA ASP A 492 26.56 2.85 0.36
C ASP A 492 26.02 3.60 1.57
N ILE A 493 24.97 3.06 2.21
CA ILE A 493 24.31 3.69 3.35
C ILE A 493 25.23 3.85 4.58
N HIS A 494 26.16 2.91 4.81
CA HIS A 494 27.07 2.96 5.97
C HIS A 494 27.99 4.17 5.90
N TYR A 495 28.39 4.59 4.69
CA TYR A 495 29.23 5.76 4.49
C TYR A 495 28.42 7.04 4.30
N LEU A 496 27.26 6.96 3.64
CA LEU A 496 26.39 8.12 3.49
C LEU A 496 25.91 8.66 4.84
N LEU A 497 25.62 7.76 5.77
CA LEU A 497 25.02 8.07 7.07
C LEU A 497 25.92 7.64 8.24
N GLU A 498 27.24 7.70 8.08
CA GLU A 498 28.22 7.17 9.06
C GLU A 498 28.00 7.64 10.51
N ASP A 499 27.54 8.88 10.70
CA ASP A 499 27.27 9.47 12.02
C ASP A 499 25.86 9.20 12.58
N MET A 500 25.06 8.34 11.94
CA MET A 500 23.63 8.12 12.26
C MET A 500 23.31 6.72 12.78
N ASP A 501 24.31 5.98 13.25
CA ASP A 501 24.18 4.61 13.80
C ASP A 501 23.47 3.63 12.84
N VAL A 502 23.86 3.64 11.56
CA VAL A 502 23.28 2.79 10.50
C VAL A 502 23.25 1.31 10.85
N SER A 503 24.20 0.83 11.67
CA SER A 503 24.19 -0.54 12.19
C SER A 503 22.89 -0.92 12.91
N ASN A 504 22.18 0.05 13.49
CA ASN A 504 20.91 -0.16 14.19
C ASN A 504 19.67 -0.06 13.28
N LEU A 505 19.83 0.28 12.00
CA LEU A 505 18.74 0.31 11.02
C LEU A 505 17.96 -1.00 11.04
N LEU A 506 16.65 -0.94 11.22
CA LEU A 506 15.79 -2.13 11.18
C LEU A 506 15.76 -2.74 9.78
N LEU A 507 15.86 -4.07 9.71
CA LEU A 507 15.69 -4.82 8.45
C LEU A 507 14.32 -4.54 7.83
N THR A 508 13.26 -4.40 8.63
CA THR A 508 11.94 -4.01 8.12
C THR A 508 11.90 -2.60 7.54
N SER A 509 12.76 -1.68 8.03
CA SER A 509 12.93 -0.36 7.41
C SER A 509 13.71 -0.45 6.09
N ALA A 510 14.74 -1.29 6.00
CA ALA A 510 15.43 -1.57 4.74
C ALA A 510 14.49 -2.15 3.67
N ILE A 511 13.70 -3.15 4.05
CA ILE A 511 12.63 -3.72 3.23
C ILE A 511 11.64 -2.63 2.80
N ARG A 512 11.13 -1.83 3.75
CA ARG A 512 10.16 -0.78 3.44
C ARG A 512 10.72 0.25 2.46
N MET A 513 11.96 0.70 2.63
CA MET A 513 12.62 1.59 1.68
C MET A 513 12.63 0.97 0.28
N SER A 514 12.94 -0.32 0.18
CA SER A 514 12.89 -1.08 -1.08
C SER A 514 11.47 -1.34 -1.63
N CYS A 515 10.41 -1.12 -0.84
CA CYS A 515 9.00 -1.35 -1.19
C CYS A 515 8.18 -0.05 -1.32
N THR A 516 8.81 1.12 -1.20
CA THR A 516 8.10 2.41 -1.12
C THR A 516 7.63 2.85 -2.51
N PHE A 517 6.53 2.25 -2.96
CA PHE A 517 5.91 2.55 -4.24
C PHE A 517 5.06 3.83 -4.17
N PRO A 518 5.17 4.76 -5.14
CA PRO A 518 4.41 5.99 -5.16
C PRO A 518 2.91 5.79 -4.94
N TYR A 519 2.29 6.71 -4.19
CA TYR A 519 0.87 6.70 -3.79
C TYR A 519 0.44 5.60 -2.80
N ILE A 520 1.18 4.48 -2.70
CA ILE A 520 0.84 3.37 -1.79
C ILE A 520 1.50 3.56 -0.43
N LEU A 521 2.78 3.89 -0.38
CA LEU A 521 3.53 4.17 0.85
C LEU A 521 4.09 5.60 0.80
N PRO A 522 4.24 6.28 1.94
CA PRO A 522 4.94 7.57 1.98
C PRO A 522 6.44 7.37 1.69
N ASN A 523 7.06 8.29 0.94
CA ASN A 523 8.51 8.30 0.67
C ASN A 523 9.31 8.26 1.97
N VAL A 524 10.47 7.61 1.96
CA VAL A 524 11.35 7.56 3.14
C VAL A 524 12.39 8.66 3.04
N HIS A 525 12.51 9.46 4.09
CA HIS A 525 13.43 10.59 4.18
C HIS A 525 14.66 10.21 5.02
N LEU A 526 15.85 10.47 4.49
CA LEU A 526 17.13 10.26 5.17
C LEU A 526 17.77 11.60 5.61
N PRO A 527 18.54 11.63 6.71
CA PRO A 527 19.05 12.87 7.31
C PRO A 527 20.28 13.42 6.56
N THR A 528 20.08 13.90 5.34
CA THR A 528 21.11 14.51 4.50
C THR A 528 20.74 15.94 4.08
N THR A 529 21.71 16.73 3.61
CA THR A 529 21.47 18.06 3.01
C THR A 529 22.02 18.11 1.58
N PRO A 530 21.16 18.28 0.54
CA PRO A 530 19.70 18.24 0.60
C PRO A 530 19.18 16.88 1.08
N GLU A 531 17.95 16.87 1.58
CA GLU A 531 17.30 15.65 2.08
C GLU A 531 17.15 14.63 0.95
N VAL A 532 17.61 13.41 1.22
CA VAL A 532 17.43 12.26 0.33
C VAL A 532 16.07 11.65 0.60
N GLU A 533 15.28 11.53 -0.46
CA GLU A 533 14.03 10.78 -0.46
C GLU A 533 14.21 9.47 -1.24
N LEU A 534 13.60 8.39 -0.74
CA LEU A 534 13.70 7.06 -1.34
C LEU A 534 12.36 6.56 -1.88
N MET A 535 12.45 5.84 -3.00
CA MET A 535 11.38 5.05 -3.61
C MET A 535 11.80 3.59 -3.79
N ASP A 536 10.81 2.77 -4.14
CA ASP A 536 10.95 1.36 -4.49
C ASP A 536 12.14 1.11 -5.42
N ALA A 537 12.91 0.04 -5.14
CA ALA A 537 14.04 -0.38 -5.95
C ALA A 537 13.63 -0.76 -7.39
N GLY A 538 12.38 -1.13 -7.60
CA GLY A 538 11.79 -1.48 -8.88
C GLY A 538 11.77 -0.36 -9.92
N ILE A 539 11.99 0.88 -9.49
CA ILE A 539 12.17 2.00 -10.41
C ILE A 539 13.51 1.89 -11.16
N ARG A 540 14.56 1.32 -10.58
CA ARG A 540 15.89 1.28 -11.23
C ARG A 540 16.44 -0.12 -11.49
N ASP A 541 16.23 -1.06 -10.57
CA ASP A 541 16.65 -2.46 -10.71
C ASP A 541 15.58 -3.37 -10.10
N ASN A 542 14.50 -3.56 -10.84
CA ASN A 542 13.36 -4.36 -10.39
C ASN A 542 13.68 -5.83 -10.19
N TYR A 543 14.76 -6.33 -10.77
CA TYR A 543 15.11 -7.75 -10.70
C TYR A 543 16.28 -8.02 -9.75
N GLY A 544 17.12 -7.04 -9.45
CA GLY A 544 18.35 -7.20 -8.67
C GLY A 544 19.55 -7.62 -9.52
N VAL A 545 19.37 -7.75 -10.84
CA VAL A 545 20.35 -8.28 -11.79
C VAL A 545 21.52 -7.32 -11.96
N ASP A 546 21.29 -6.00 -11.97
CA ASP A 546 22.38 -5.02 -12.11
C ASP A 546 23.35 -5.12 -10.92
N ALA A 547 22.82 -5.21 -9.70
CA ALA A 547 23.65 -5.40 -8.52
C ALA A 547 24.44 -6.73 -8.55
N ALA A 548 23.80 -7.84 -8.93
CA ALA A 548 24.45 -9.14 -9.03
C ALA A 548 25.55 -9.17 -10.11
N VAL A 549 25.27 -8.60 -11.29
CA VAL A 549 26.24 -8.52 -12.39
C VAL A 549 27.44 -7.66 -12.02
N ARG A 550 27.22 -6.50 -11.38
CA ARG A 550 28.31 -5.63 -10.89
C ARG A 550 29.16 -6.31 -9.84
N PHE A 551 28.53 -7.03 -8.92
CA PHE A 551 29.25 -7.83 -7.92
C PHE A 551 30.13 -8.88 -8.61
N ALA A 552 29.55 -9.67 -9.51
CA ALA A 552 30.28 -10.71 -10.24
C ALA A 552 31.43 -10.13 -11.07
N ASP A 553 31.21 -9.02 -11.78
CA ASP A 553 32.26 -8.38 -12.58
C ASP A 553 33.39 -7.80 -11.70
N THR A 554 33.06 -7.24 -10.54
CA THR A 554 34.05 -6.69 -9.60
C THR A 554 35.00 -7.77 -9.10
N PHE A 555 34.49 -8.97 -8.82
CA PHE A 555 35.27 -10.09 -8.29
C PHE A 555 35.58 -11.18 -9.33
N LYS A 556 35.48 -10.86 -10.64
CA LYS A 556 35.62 -11.84 -11.72
C LYS A 556 36.90 -12.68 -11.58
N GLU A 557 38.04 -12.06 -11.24
CA GLU A 557 39.33 -12.76 -11.16
C GLU A 557 39.37 -13.80 -10.05
N TRP A 558 38.64 -13.54 -8.96
CA TRP A 558 38.48 -14.50 -7.88
C TRP A 558 37.49 -15.60 -8.29
N ILE A 559 36.37 -15.23 -8.92
CA ILE A 559 35.34 -16.17 -9.39
C ILE A 559 35.92 -17.16 -10.41
N ASP A 560 36.66 -16.65 -11.41
CA ASP A 560 37.28 -17.44 -12.47
C ASP A 560 38.29 -18.46 -11.91
N ARG A 561 38.95 -18.13 -10.79
CA ARG A 561 39.94 -19.00 -10.16
C ARG A 561 39.34 -20.03 -9.20
N GLU A 562 38.35 -19.62 -8.41
CA GLU A 562 37.89 -20.39 -7.25
C GLU A 562 36.58 -21.17 -7.49
N THR A 563 35.87 -20.91 -8.59
CA THR A 563 34.55 -21.50 -8.89
C THR A 563 34.58 -22.29 -10.20
N SER A 564 33.63 -23.20 -10.39
CA SER A 564 33.44 -23.94 -11.65
C SER A 564 32.39 -23.31 -12.58
N GLY A 565 31.77 -22.21 -12.15
CA GLY A 565 30.71 -21.53 -12.90
C GLY A 565 29.83 -20.66 -12.00
N VAL A 566 29.09 -19.76 -12.64
CA VAL A 566 28.15 -18.84 -11.98
C VAL A 566 26.73 -19.17 -12.45
N ILE A 567 25.78 -19.16 -11.52
CA ILE A 567 24.35 -19.32 -11.78
C ILE A 567 23.63 -18.04 -11.37
N MET A 568 22.94 -17.40 -12.31
CA MET A 568 22.03 -16.29 -12.06
C MET A 568 20.60 -16.84 -11.98
N LEU A 569 20.09 -17.04 -10.77
CA LEU A 569 18.73 -17.52 -10.52
C LEU A 569 17.77 -16.33 -10.40
N ASN A 570 17.03 -16.06 -11.47
CA ASN A 570 16.07 -14.97 -11.56
C ASN A 570 14.66 -15.47 -11.18
N LEU A 571 14.18 -15.07 -10.00
CA LEU A 571 12.84 -15.37 -9.53
C LEU A 571 11.93 -14.17 -9.80
N ARG A 572 11.06 -14.31 -10.80
CA ARG A 572 10.26 -13.20 -11.34
C ARG A 572 8.80 -13.32 -10.93
N GLY A 573 8.34 -12.45 -10.03
CA GLY A 573 6.91 -12.23 -9.75
C GLY A 573 6.15 -11.50 -10.88
N LEU A 574 6.69 -11.55 -12.10
CA LEU A 574 6.26 -10.90 -13.34
C LEU A 574 6.44 -11.90 -14.48
N GLU A 575 5.63 -11.76 -15.52
CA GLU A 575 5.73 -12.55 -16.75
C GLU A 575 7.02 -12.22 -17.50
N GLN A 576 7.66 -13.25 -18.09
CA GLN A 576 8.89 -13.10 -18.87
C GLN A 576 8.62 -12.57 -20.29
N ASP A 577 7.47 -12.91 -20.89
CA ASP A 577 7.07 -12.45 -22.21
C ASP A 577 5.64 -11.89 -22.17
N VAL A 578 5.49 -10.57 -22.12
CA VAL A 578 4.18 -9.93 -22.18
C VAL A 578 3.72 -9.91 -23.64
N PRO A 579 2.53 -10.45 -23.98
CA PRO A 579 2.05 -10.45 -25.36
C PRO A 579 1.88 -9.02 -25.88
N ILE A 580 2.29 -8.79 -27.13
CA ILE A 580 2.19 -7.49 -27.79
C ILE A 580 0.74 -6.99 -27.72
N ARG A 581 0.55 -5.81 -27.12
CA ARG A 581 -0.79 -5.23 -26.97
C ARG A 581 -1.37 -4.93 -28.35
N THR A 582 -2.50 -5.56 -28.65
CA THR A 582 -3.22 -5.33 -29.90
C THR A 582 -3.98 -4.00 -29.93
N LYS A 583 -4.17 -3.34 -28.77
CA LYS A 583 -4.82 -2.03 -28.64
C LYS A 583 -4.18 -1.21 -27.52
N ILE A 584 -3.83 0.05 -27.81
CA ILE A 584 -3.10 0.94 -26.89
C ILE A 584 -4.04 1.84 -26.05
N SER A 585 -5.27 2.11 -26.51
CA SER A 585 -6.34 2.72 -25.70
C SER A 585 -7.71 2.57 -26.38
N GLN A 586 -8.80 2.43 -25.61
CA GLN A 586 -10.16 2.43 -26.15
C GLN A 586 -11.09 3.52 -25.55
N GLY A 587 -10.63 4.36 -24.61
CA GLY A 587 -11.46 5.41 -24.00
C GLY A 587 -10.78 6.78 -23.76
N VAL A 588 -11.57 7.84 -23.61
CA VAL A 588 -11.10 9.20 -23.27
C VAL A 588 -10.54 9.26 -21.84
N LEU A 589 -11.23 8.66 -20.88
CA LEU A 589 -10.73 8.53 -19.50
C LEU A 589 -9.45 7.69 -19.46
N GLU A 590 -9.43 6.59 -20.21
CA GLU A 590 -8.25 5.74 -20.33
C GLU A 590 -7.06 6.52 -20.90
N LYS A 591 -7.24 7.38 -21.91
CA LYS A 591 -6.18 8.25 -22.46
C LYS A 591 -5.63 9.30 -21.48
N ILE A 592 -6.43 9.74 -20.50
CA ILE A 592 -5.98 10.71 -19.48
C ILE A 592 -5.11 10.01 -18.43
N PHE A 593 -5.47 8.78 -18.04
CA PHE A 593 -4.74 8.01 -17.02
C PHE A 593 -3.68 7.06 -17.59
N SER A 594 -3.73 6.74 -18.88
CA SER A 594 -2.84 5.77 -19.53
C SER A 594 -1.37 6.17 -19.58
N PRO A 595 -0.95 7.45 -19.65
CA PRO A 595 0.48 7.78 -19.68
C PRO A 595 1.22 7.23 -18.46
N ILE A 596 0.61 7.29 -17.26
CA ILE A 596 1.23 6.83 -16.02
C ILE A 596 1.31 5.30 -15.96
N GLY A 597 0.21 4.60 -16.29
CA GLY A 597 0.19 3.14 -16.30
C GLY A 597 1.03 2.51 -17.42
N ASN A 598 1.09 3.16 -18.58
CA ASN A 598 1.93 2.73 -19.69
C ASN A 598 3.41 3.00 -19.43
N LEU A 599 3.76 4.11 -18.78
CA LEU A 599 5.14 4.35 -18.35
C LEU A 599 5.63 3.19 -17.48
N TYR A 600 4.89 2.79 -16.44
CA TYR A 600 5.30 1.69 -15.57
C TYR A 600 5.43 0.35 -16.29
N LEU A 601 4.44 -0.04 -17.10
CA LEU A 601 4.47 -1.33 -17.80
C LEU A 601 5.58 -1.37 -18.85
N ASN A 602 5.79 -0.29 -19.59
CA ASN A 602 6.89 -0.18 -20.54
C ASN A 602 8.25 -0.15 -19.83
N TRP A 603 8.31 0.39 -18.61
CA TRP A 603 9.54 0.45 -17.82
C TRP A 603 10.05 -0.93 -17.41
N VAL A 604 9.15 -1.87 -17.13
CA VAL A 604 9.51 -3.27 -16.84
C VAL A 604 10.15 -3.93 -18.07
N GLU A 605 9.59 -3.72 -19.27
CA GLU A 605 10.14 -4.26 -20.53
C GLU A 605 11.52 -3.65 -20.85
N VAL A 606 11.71 -2.34 -20.62
CA VAL A 606 13.01 -1.68 -20.80
C VAL A 606 14.08 -2.30 -19.89
N GLN A 607 13.73 -2.59 -18.63
CA GLN A 607 14.65 -3.25 -17.70
C GLN A 607 14.97 -4.69 -18.11
N ASP A 608 14.04 -5.43 -18.69
CA ASP A 608 14.32 -6.78 -19.22
C ASP A 608 15.40 -6.73 -20.32
N TYR A 609 15.25 -5.83 -21.29
CA TYR A 609 16.26 -5.65 -22.35
C TYR A 609 17.62 -5.24 -21.80
N GLN A 610 17.64 -4.39 -20.77
CA GLN A 610 18.87 -3.99 -20.10
C GLN A 610 19.52 -5.16 -19.36
N ASN A 611 18.74 -5.98 -18.66
CA ASN A 611 19.23 -7.14 -17.92
C ASN A 611 19.82 -8.19 -18.86
N ASP A 612 19.16 -8.48 -19.98
CA ASP A 612 19.70 -9.39 -21.00
C ASP A 612 21.04 -8.89 -21.55
N PHE A 613 21.14 -7.58 -21.79
CA PHE A 613 22.41 -6.96 -22.22
C PHE A 613 23.51 -7.08 -21.15
N LEU A 614 23.19 -6.84 -19.88
CA LEU A 614 24.13 -6.95 -18.76
C LEU A 614 24.61 -8.39 -18.55
N LEU A 615 23.68 -9.36 -18.58
CA LEU A 615 23.99 -10.77 -18.44
C LEU A 615 24.84 -11.28 -19.60
N HIS A 616 24.53 -10.85 -20.84
CA HIS A 616 25.36 -11.15 -22.00
C HIS A 616 26.77 -10.56 -21.84
N HIS A 617 26.89 -9.32 -21.37
CA HIS A 617 28.20 -8.71 -21.15
C HIS A 617 29.01 -9.46 -20.09
N LEU A 618 28.39 -9.86 -18.97
CA LEU A 618 29.04 -10.66 -17.95
C LEU A 618 29.51 -12.02 -18.50
N HIS A 619 28.67 -12.69 -19.30
CA HIS A 619 29.03 -13.95 -19.96
C HIS A 619 30.31 -13.82 -20.81
N THR A 620 30.49 -12.68 -21.51
CA THR A 620 31.70 -12.45 -22.32
C THR A 620 32.97 -12.14 -21.50
N ARG A 621 32.83 -11.87 -20.20
CA ARG A 621 33.92 -11.42 -19.33
C ARG A 621 34.39 -12.46 -18.31
N LEU A 622 33.56 -13.43 -17.99
CA LEU A 622 33.92 -14.57 -17.15
C LEU A 622 34.64 -15.63 -17.98
N ASP A 623 35.68 -16.25 -17.41
CA ASP A 623 36.37 -17.40 -18.00
C ASP A 623 35.62 -18.71 -17.67
N VAL A 624 34.76 -18.68 -16.65
CA VAL A 624 33.90 -19.80 -16.23
C VAL A 624 32.48 -19.69 -16.84
N PRO A 625 31.76 -20.81 -17.00
CA PRO A 625 30.39 -20.78 -17.53
C PRO A 625 29.44 -19.93 -16.67
N LEU A 626 28.61 -19.12 -17.35
CA LEU A 626 27.49 -18.39 -16.74
C LEU A 626 26.18 -19.02 -17.20
N GLU A 627 25.42 -19.55 -16.25
CA GLU A 627 24.07 -20.09 -16.46
C GLU A 627 23.03 -19.10 -15.95
N VAL A 628 21.98 -18.84 -16.74
CA VAL A 628 20.88 -17.97 -16.35
C VAL A 628 19.60 -18.79 -16.29
N ILE A 629 19.03 -18.93 -15.10
CA ILE A 629 17.81 -19.70 -14.87
C ILE A 629 16.73 -18.72 -14.43
N SER A 630 15.67 -18.60 -15.22
CA SER A 630 14.54 -17.75 -14.90
C SER A 630 13.31 -18.59 -14.56
N ILE A 631 12.74 -18.35 -13.38
CA ILE A 631 11.48 -18.91 -12.94
C ILE A 631 10.52 -17.74 -12.80
N ALA A 632 9.52 -17.69 -13.66
CA ALA A 632 8.66 -16.53 -13.82
C ALA A 632 7.19 -16.87 -13.59
N TYR A 633 6.48 -15.95 -12.94
CA TYR A 633 5.04 -16.03 -12.79
C TYR A 633 4.38 -15.90 -14.16
N GLN A 634 3.59 -16.90 -14.53
CA GLN A 634 2.77 -16.91 -15.72
C GLN A 634 1.33 -17.20 -15.31
N PRO A 635 0.38 -16.29 -15.61
CA PRO A 635 -1.04 -16.53 -15.35
C PRO A 635 -1.50 -17.80 -16.08
N SER A 636 -2.34 -18.60 -15.42
CA SER A 636 -2.93 -19.79 -16.04
C SER A 636 -3.70 -19.43 -17.31
N ALA A 637 -3.77 -20.36 -18.28
CA ALA A 637 -4.46 -20.11 -19.55
C ALA A 637 -5.90 -19.60 -19.33
N GLY A 638 -6.20 -18.39 -19.83
CA GLY A 638 -7.51 -17.75 -19.68
C GLY A 638 -7.78 -17.12 -18.30
N ALA A 639 -6.84 -17.19 -17.37
CA ALA A 639 -6.89 -16.45 -16.12
C ALA A 639 -6.51 -14.98 -16.32
N ARG A 640 -6.98 -14.12 -15.41
CA ARG A 640 -6.51 -12.74 -15.32
C ARG A 640 -5.23 -12.73 -14.50
N ARG A 641 -4.29 -11.88 -14.90
CA ARG A 641 -3.07 -11.59 -14.15
C ARG A 641 -3.40 -11.20 -12.71
N ALA A 642 -2.73 -11.82 -11.74
CA ALA A 642 -2.86 -11.45 -10.34
C ALA A 642 -2.46 -9.99 -10.11
N SER A 643 -3.19 -9.33 -9.21
CA SER A 643 -3.08 -7.90 -8.95
C SER A 643 -1.74 -7.49 -8.34
N LEU A 644 -1.26 -6.31 -8.74
CA LEU A 644 -0.11 -5.65 -8.13
C LEU A 644 -0.58 -4.89 -6.89
N SER A 645 -0.70 -5.57 -5.75
CA SER A 645 -1.20 -4.95 -4.52
C SER A 645 -0.65 -5.61 -3.26
N PHE A 646 -1.01 -5.07 -2.09
CA PHE A 646 -0.74 -5.67 -0.76
C PHE A 646 -1.90 -6.57 -0.26
N HIS A 647 -2.68 -7.11 -1.20
CA HIS A 647 -3.75 -8.07 -0.99
C HIS A 647 -3.76 -9.10 -2.14
N LEU A 648 -4.11 -10.35 -1.84
CA LEU A 648 -4.33 -11.38 -2.84
C LEU A 648 -5.65 -12.11 -2.55
N THR A 649 -6.45 -12.31 -3.59
CA THR A 649 -7.65 -13.14 -3.53
C THR A 649 -7.28 -14.62 -3.48
N ASN A 650 -8.23 -15.48 -3.08
CA ASN A 650 -7.98 -16.92 -3.03
C ASN A 650 -7.69 -17.49 -4.43
N ARG A 651 -8.32 -16.93 -5.47
CA ARG A 651 -8.03 -17.30 -6.85
C ARG A 651 -6.61 -16.91 -7.25
N GLU A 652 -6.20 -15.68 -6.97
CA GLU A 652 -4.85 -15.21 -7.27
C GLU A 652 -3.79 -16.03 -6.54
N LYS A 653 -4.00 -16.34 -5.25
CA LYS A 653 -3.10 -17.20 -4.48
C LYS A 653 -2.94 -18.58 -5.13
N ARG A 654 -4.05 -19.19 -5.57
CA ARG A 654 -4.02 -20.49 -6.25
C ARG A 654 -3.26 -20.40 -7.58
N ASP A 655 -3.54 -19.39 -8.38
CA ASP A 655 -2.90 -19.17 -9.68
C ASP A 655 -1.38 -18.98 -9.53
N ILE A 656 -0.94 -18.25 -8.50
CA ILE A 656 0.49 -18.08 -8.18
C ILE A 656 1.16 -19.41 -7.84
N MET A 657 0.53 -20.25 -7.02
CA MET A 657 1.06 -21.56 -6.65
C MET A 657 1.11 -22.52 -7.84
N GLU A 658 0.04 -22.53 -8.65
CA GLU A 658 -0.02 -23.34 -9.87
C GLU A 658 1.08 -22.92 -10.86
N SER A 659 1.35 -21.62 -10.98
CA SER A 659 2.44 -21.10 -11.80
C SER A 659 3.82 -21.49 -11.27
N ALA A 660 4.07 -21.39 -9.96
CA ALA A 660 5.36 -21.76 -9.37
C ALA A 660 5.69 -23.26 -9.52
N SER A 661 4.67 -24.10 -9.71
CA SER A 661 4.79 -25.53 -9.96
C SER A 661 4.42 -25.94 -11.40
N SER A 662 4.46 -25.00 -12.36
CA SER A 662 4.21 -25.28 -13.79
C SER A 662 5.26 -26.24 -14.38
N THR A 663 4.99 -26.75 -15.59
CA THR A 663 5.94 -27.62 -16.29
C THR A 663 7.27 -26.91 -16.53
N GLU A 664 7.21 -25.66 -16.99
CA GLU A 664 8.37 -24.80 -17.26
C GLU A 664 9.17 -24.53 -15.97
N SER A 665 8.48 -24.24 -14.87
CA SER A 665 9.14 -24.05 -13.56
C SER A 665 9.80 -25.33 -13.07
N ARG A 666 9.17 -26.50 -13.27
CA ARG A 666 9.76 -27.80 -12.90
C ARG A 666 10.99 -28.15 -13.72
N GLU A 667 10.99 -27.83 -15.01
CA GLU A 667 12.17 -27.98 -15.87
C GLU A 667 13.31 -27.09 -15.39
N ALA A 668 13.02 -25.83 -15.03
CA ALA A 668 14.01 -24.92 -14.47
C ALA A 668 14.56 -25.42 -13.11
N TYR A 669 13.72 -25.94 -12.21
CA TYR A 669 14.18 -26.53 -10.95
C TYR A 669 15.02 -27.79 -11.17
N ALA A 670 14.65 -28.65 -12.12
CA ALA A 670 15.39 -29.85 -12.44
C ALA A 670 16.77 -29.50 -13.01
N HIS A 671 16.85 -28.50 -13.87
CA HIS A 671 18.11 -28.00 -14.42
C HIS A 671 18.99 -27.38 -13.32
N LEU A 672 18.42 -26.56 -12.44
CA LEU A 672 19.13 -26.03 -11.27
C LEU A 672 19.69 -27.16 -10.39
N ALA A 673 18.89 -28.19 -10.11
CA ALA A 673 19.33 -29.34 -9.34
C ALA A 673 20.42 -30.14 -10.02
N GLU A 674 20.39 -30.28 -11.34
CA GLU A 674 21.46 -30.92 -12.11
C GLU A 674 22.78 -30.14 -11.98
N LEU A 675 22.73 -28.81 -12.08
CA LEU A 675 23.92 -27.97 -11.99
C LEU A 675 24.53 -27.96 -10.57
N LEU A 676 23.70 -28.11 -9.53
CA LEU A 676 24.11 -28.11 -8.13
C LEU A 676 24.32 -29.51 -7.54
N ARG A 677 24.19 -30.58 -8.33
CA ARG A 677 24.53 -31.93 -7.87
C ARG A 677 26.00 -31.99 -7.50
N THR A 678 26.27 -32.35 -6.26
CA THR A 678 27.61 -32.70 -5.79
C THR A 678 28.05 -33.97 -6.55
N PRO A 679 29.26 -33.99 -7.15
CA PRO A 679 29.77 -35.18 -7.84
C PRO A 679 30.00 -36.39 -6.91
#